data_AF-A0A176Q7A4-F1
#
_entry.id   AF-A0A176Q7A4-F1
#
_cell.length_a   1.000
_cell.length_b   1.000
_cell.length_c   1.000
_cell.angle_alpha   90.00
_cell.angle_beta   90.00
_cell.angle_gamma   90.00
#
_symmetry.space_group_name_H-M   'P 1'
#
loop_
_entity.id
_entity.type
_entity.pdbx_description
1 polymer ?
#
loop_
_entity_poly.entity_id
_entity_poly.type
_entity_poly.pdbx_seq_one_letter_code
_entity_poly.pdbx_strand_id
1 'polypeptide(L)'
;MTINQQINKNITKEEYFNNKHIIEVKDLNIKVEVYSHNLRASKVAHIESEIRETATNFKDAFKLEPGSSEQTFKIYVFDDKADYTHLGGTERFGSYLGDEGGKCYYKGEADVFAEMYVYQQGGVHNLQHEFAHGLTYLATGGKSLPTVLMEGIADYFEHHSDHKFNAQGSSIDKTEAANLDLDKILSLKYSNNSEENSLVYKTGHALIMYLQEKDPSLLRDYLDALRQGNSDESKSFLKDIKGHDADFKSWLAENDTETAMEHLNALQVTKGDFIATGQEIVGGEIKDVSYYKANIEKIDGENVGSFSPVEHVAFHNVARAVNRATNDNLDISEEYHFLKVIKTSDGQVKLTYSDQQGNEYQNSLEYKNQALRTLSNYDENLKKVYDNALKDLDEQIRKESAEVREKYHKQEISYEELLEKYNFITSSSRYEELKKSLLDEMIDTGSKQLKATQNIDVEKMLEEMVNIDPNLIRGAHINLQEGKVFSIKALGHGDMGALSIYDGNTKLGELSSESGFFKQVEGQTKETFVFEDILHNLNTQYDGGAYMAITKENGHYKASLIDGRTVERDEYFDEAHLHENELLHPSTGHIQKDLDSLLLRGTKILNHQDSKHAQYSDEQRESGVIVEKGTLLDDKGTDRTDDDVYEAVVKQGGENLHAFKNMGFYITEEMKNERGEVVNGSNLFIHDHGKNVRYQLPEEVTHLKLVQKDDGYKLVPADERGNEYRYDAQGNTIPDEYKYIDPVFAHEYEKRDYSHKHINVGLINLEKYAPGKLFTIKHDPNDYHIQRNSGGEIVRIKDQTYFTKVKLFDGDEEIGMLSNNFHNFKGKIFFSADYNYSYNDFLSSVSPQVEIEDMGNGSKKITFDQGDGDIGDTNRGYTDYQRIFTKEKQTESPKGQVSETKTEVHSTTNVVAEERNDNSEIQSDQPQIPTRAKRSASVEEKEQVVLKDTILKIEKSYDRDVEGKHKANVIIDYNDVKALYNRAEGADKQSVLDFWNKLHTSDYKIGALPEDKYYFKDGKFLIHDSDTKKLIVLPEDKVSIKIMKDGDSYSLAISNGNGKVISSISKIDNPNYELLSDSSHFSLETQDNFELLDQHHEYNLYLENGFVKMFDCASDHVYHDHNSAYI
;
A
#
# COMPACT_ATOMS: atom_id res chain seq x y z
N MET A 1 -16.70 -0.13 -28.48
CA MET A 1 -17.67 -1.21 -28.14
C MET A 1 -17.72 -1.24 -26.62
N THR A 2 -18.87 -0.85 -26.06
CA THR A 2 -19.07 -0.54 -24.64
C THR A 2 -19.10 -1.83 -23.83
N ILE A 3 -18.01 -2.16 -23.15
CA ILE A 3 -18.02 -3.17 -22.09
C ILE A 3 -18.26 -2.40 -20.79
N ASN A 4 -19.53 -2.14 -20.51
CA ASN A 4 -20.00 -1.97 -19.14
C ASN A 4 -19.73 -3.31 -18.44
N GLN A 5 -18.62 -3.41 -17.70
CA GLN A 5 -18.48 -4.50 -16.74
C GLN A 5 -19.23 -4.11 -15.48
N GLN A 6 -20.49 -4.57 -15.41
CA GLN A 6 -21.14 -4.81 -14.14
C GLN A 6 -20.18 -5.67 -13.30
N ILE A 7 -19.73 -5.10 -12.18
CA ILE A 7 -19.35 -5.85 -10.97
C ILE A 7 -20.33 -7.02 -10.84
N ASN A 8 -19.86 -8.25 -10.68
CA ASN A 8 -20.76 -9.40 -10.53
C ASN A 8 -21.48 -9.26 -9.19
N LYS A 9 -22.65 -8.59 -9.21
CA LYS A 9 -23.50 -8.27 -8.05
C LYS A 9 -24.15 -9.51 -7.40
N ASN A 10 -23.54 -10.69 -7.52
CA ASN A 10 -24.21 -11.95 -7.22
C ASN A 10 -23.98 -12.49 -5.81
N ILE A 11 -22.99 -12.00 -5.06
CA ILE A 11 -22.76 -12.40 -3.67
C ILE A 11 -23.86 -11.83 -2.74
N THR A 12 -24.34 -12.66 -1.82
CA THR A 12 -25.31 -12.28 -0.78
C THR A 12 -24.61 -11.83 0.51
N LYS A 13 -25.35 -11.17 1.40
CA LYS A 13 -24.84 -10.72 2.70
C LYS A 13 -24.30 -11.89 3.52
N GLU A 14 -25.02 -13.01 3.54
CA GLU A 14 -24.64 -14.21 4.28
C GLU A 14 -23.41 -14.92 3.68
N GLU A 15 -23.26 -14.90 2.36
CA GLU A 15 -22.08 -15.49 1.69
C GLU A 15 -20.81 -14.68 1.93
N TYR A 16 -20.93 -13.35 1.99
CA TYR A 16 -19.80 -12.47 2.30
C TYR A 16 -19.41 -12.58 3.78
N PHE A 17 -20.37 -12.38 4.69
CA PHE A 17 -20.15 -12.44 6.14
C PHE A 17 -20.27 -13.87 6.67
N ASN A 18 -19.37 -14.74 6.24
CA ASN A 18 -19.39 -16.18 6.52
C ASN A 18 -18.75 -16.57 7.86
N ASN A 19 -18.05 -15.64 8.53
CA ASN A 19 -17.47 -15.84 9.86
C ASN A 19 -18.25 -15.06 10.92
N LYS A 20 -18.36 -15.65 12.12
CA LYS A 20 -19.07 -15.08 13.27
C LYS A 20 -18.26 -15.22 14.55
N HIS A 21 -18.08 -14.11 15.25
CA HIS A 21 -17.52 -14.05 16.60
C HIS A 21 -18.54 -13.44 17.57
N ILE A 22 -18.55 -13.90 18.82
CA ILE A 22 -19.49 -13.45 19.84
C ILE A 22 -18.72 -12.85 21.01
N ILE A 23 -19.09 -11.63 21.38
CA ILE A 23 -18.50 -10.88 22.50
C ILE A 23 -19.61 -10.57 23.52
N GLU A 24 -19.39 -10.93 24.77
CA GLU A 24 -20.36 -10.69 25.86
C GLU A 24 -19.96 -9.49 26.72
N VAL A 25 -20.83 -8.48 26.79
CA VAL A 25 -20.71 -7.34 27.73
C VAL A 25 -21.70 -7.54 28.88
N LYS A 26 -21.29 -8.39 29.83
CA LYS A 26 -22.14 -8.89 30.94
C LYS A 26 -22.73 -7.77 31.79
N ASP A 27 -21.95 -6.71 32.01
CA ASP A 27 -22.28 -5.57 32.85
C ASP A 27 -23.49 -4.76 32.37
N LEU A 28 -23.80 -4.81 31.08
CA LEU A 28 -24.94 -4.12 30.46
C LEU A 28 -26.00 -5.10 29.93
N ASN A 29 -25.77 -6.41 30.08
CA ASN A 29 -26.60 -7.46 29.50
C ASN A 29 -26.69 -7.34 27.96
N ILE A 30 -25.54 -7.14 27.31
CA ILE A 30 -25.42 -7.01 25.85
C ILE A 30 -24.62 -8.18 25.29
N LYS A 31 -25.11 -8.76 24.19
CA LYS A 31 -24.38 -9.69 23.34
C LYS A 31 -24.05 -9.02 22.02
N VAL A 32 -22.77 -8.97 21.64
CA VAL A 32 -22.34 -8.44 20.34
C VAL A 32 -21.96 -9.60 19.42
N GLU A 33 -22.56 -9.64 18.24
CA GLU A 33 -22.27 -10.60 17.18
C GLU A 33 -21.50 -9.88 16.06
N VAL A 34 -20.22 -10.23 15.90
CA VAL A 34 -19.34 -9.67 14.87
C VAL A 34 -19.31 -10.63 13.69
N TYR A 35 -19.73 -10.12 12.54
CA TYR A 35 -19.84 -10.83 11.28
C TYR A 35 -18.76 -10.31 10.32
N SER A 36 -17.94 -11.20 9.77
CA SER A 36 -16.79 -10.81 8.92
C SER A 36 -16.56 -11.84 7.81
N HIS A 37 -15.74 -11.46 6.83
CA HIS A 37 -15.25 -12.38 5.79
C HIS A 37 -13.81 -12.84 6.11
N ASN A 38 -12.82 -11.94 6.07
CA ASN A 38 -11.42 -12.25 6.39
C ASN A 38 -10.93 -11.41 7.58
N LEU A 39 -11.11 -11.91 8.79
CA LEU A 39 -10.65 -11.23 10.01
C LEU A 39 -9.65 -12.11 10.76
N ARG A 40 -8.43 -11.58 11.00
CA ARG A 40 -7.38 -12.30 11.75
C ARG A 40 -7.75 -12.39 13.24
N ALA A 41 -7.22 -13.40 13.93
CA ALA A 41 -7.46 -13.60 15.35
C ALA A 41 -6.98 -12.42 16.23
N SER A 42 -5.84 -11.80 15.88
CA SER A 42 -5.34 -10.59 16.55
C SER A 42 -6.35 -9.44 16.50
N LYS A 43 -6.96 -9.20 15.32
CA LYS A 43 -7.99 -8.17 15.13
C LYS A 43 -9.28 -8.45 15.90
N VAL A 44 -9.67 -9.71 16.06
CA VAL A 44 -10.84 -10.07 16.89
C VAL A 44 -10.62 -9.66 18.35
N ALA A 45 -9.41 -9.87 18.89
CA ALA A 45 -9.07 -9.46 20.25
C ALA A 45 -9.10 -7.93 20.41
N HIS A 46 -8.64 -7.19 19.40
CA HIS A 46 -8.71 -5.72 19.39
C HIS A 46 -10.16 -5.20 19.37
N ILE A 47 -11.00 -5.73 18.47
CA ILE A 47 -12.45 -5.43 18.41
C ILE A 47 -13.13 -5.70 19.76
N GLU A 48 -12.78 -6.82 20.40
CA GLU A 48 -13.29 -7.14 21.73
C GLU A 48 -12.88 -6.11 22.78
N SER A 49 -11.62 -5.65 22.74
CA SER A 49 -11.12 -4.59 23.62
C SER A 49 -11.89 -3.28 23.41
N GLU A 50 -11.99 -2.80 22.17
CA GLU A 50 -12.67 -1.55 21.82
C GLU A 50 -14.15 -1.56 22.26
N ILE A 51 -14.88 -2.65 21.97
CA ILE A 51 -16.28 -2.81 22.38
C ILE A 51 -16.43 -2.75 23.91
N ARG A 52 -15.55 -3.45 24.65
CA ARG A 52 -15.60 -3.50 26.11
C ARG A 52 -15.26 -2.15 26.74
N GLU A 53 -14.27 -1.47 26.19
CA GLU A 53 -13.87 -0.14 26.61
C GLU A 53 -14.98 0.88 26.38
N THR A 54 -15.51 0.99 25.14
CA THR A 54 -16.60 1.92 24.82
C THR A 54 -17.83 1.65 25.69
N ALA A 55 -18.21 0.39 25.90
CA ALA A 55 -19.32 0.04 26.78
C ALA A 55 -19.10 0.50 28.23
N THR A 56 -17.87 0.32 28.75
CA THR A 56 -17.52 0.69 30.12
C THR A 56 -17.54 2.21 30.29
N ASN A 57 -16.90 2.94 29.37
CA ASN A 57 -16.84 4.40 29.40
C ASN A 57 -18.24 5.01 29.24
N PHE A 58 -19.06 4.48 28.34
CA PHE A 58 -20.44 4.94 28.14
C PHE A 58 -21.30 4.71 29.38
N LYS A 59 -21.19 3.52 29.98
CA LYS A 59 -21.87 3.18 31.24
C LYS A 59 -21.47 4.15 32.34
N ASP A 60 -20.19 4.49 32.46
CA ASP A 60 -19.71 5.36 33.52
C ASP A 60 -20.13 6.81 33.33
N ALA A 61 -20.10 7.32 32.08
CA ALA A 61 -20.54 8.67 31.74
C ALA A 61 -22.04 8.87 31.97
N PHE A 62 -22.88 7.92 31.54
CA PHE A 62 -24.34 8.07 31.56
C PHE A 62 -25.07 7.21 32.59
N LYS A 63 -24.35 6.51 33.47
CA LYS A 63 -24.92 5.60 34.48
C LYS A 63 -25.94 4.64 33.86
N LEU A 64 -25.56 4.06 32.73
CA LEU A 64 -26.44 3.16 31.98
C LEU A 64 -26.69 1.89 32.81
N GLU A 65 -27.96 1.66 33.16
CA GLU A 65 -28.37 0.48 33.91
C GLU A 65 -28.51 -0.74 32.97
N PRO A 66 -28.19 -1.96 33.43
CA PRO A 66 -28.33 -3.16 32.63
C PRO A 66 -29.78 -3.39 32.20
N GLY A 67 -29.95 -3.84 30.95
CA GLY A 67 -31.26 -4.17 30.42
C GLY A 67 -31.94 -5.31 31.19
N SER A 68 -33.27 -5.26 31.31
CA SER A 68 -34.07 -6.32 31.95
C SER A 68 -34.04 -7.65 31.18
N SER A 69 -33.62 -7.62 29.92
CA SER A 69 -33.36 -8.77 29.05
C SER A 69 -32.10 -8.53 28.22
N GLU A 70 -31.41 -9.62 27.84
CA GLU A 70 -30.23 -9.53 26.98
C GLU A 70 -30.60 -8.85 25.64
N GLN A 71 -29.81 -7.87 25.21
CA GLN A 71 -29.95 -7.20 23.92
C GLN A 71 -28.84 -7.65 22.97
N THR A 72 -29.18 -7.98 21.73
CA THR A 72 -28.20 -8.42 20.73
C THR A 72 -27.83 -7.29 19.76
N PHE A 73 -26.54 -6.96 19.65
CA PHE A 73 -26.00 -5.99 18.71
C PHE A 73 -25.28 -6.76 17.60
N LYS A 74 -25.50 -6.40 16.33
CA LYS A 74 -24.82 -7.03 15.20
C LYS A 74 -23.88 -6.05 14.53
N ILE A 75 -22.64 -6.44 14.34
CA ILE A 75 -21.61 -5.63 13.67
C ILE A 75 -21.16 -6.39 12.44
N TYR A 76 -21.30 -5.78 11.26
CA TYR A 76 -20.85 -6.32 9.98
C TYR A 76 -19.58 -5.59 9.56
N VAL A 77 -18.46 -6.31 9.53
CA VAL A 77 -17.12 -5.77 9.26
C VAL A 77 -16.71 -6.14 7.83
N PHE A 78 -16.78 -5.17 6.92
CA PHE A 78 -16.31 -5.34 5.55
C PHE A 78 -14.78 -5.42 5.51
N ASP A 79 -14.24 -6.10 4.49
CA ASP A 79 -12.80 -6.17 4.24
C ASP A 79 -12.20 -4.76 4.06
N ASP A 80 -12.92 -3.80 3.45
CA ASP A 80 -12.42 -2.43 3.29
C ASP A 80 -13.55 -1.43 2.93
N LYS A 81 -13.18 -0.13 2.84
CA LYS A 81 -14.10 0.96 2.46
C LYS A 81 -14.77 0.74 1.11
N ALA A 82 -14.07 0.14 0.15
CA ALA A 82 -14.64 -0.06 -1.18
C ALA A 82 -15.72 -1.12 -1.18
N ASP A 83 -15.48 -2.25 -0.52
CA ASP A 83 -16.48 -3.29 -0.34
C ASP A 83 -17.67 -2.74 0.46
N TYR A 84 -17.43 -1.94 1.50
CA TYR A 84 -18.46 -1.22 2.25
C TYR A 84 -19.37 -0.37 1.35
N THR A 85 -18.80 0.53 0.55
CA THR A 85 -19.56 1.43 -0.33
C THR A 85 -20.23 0.66 -1.47
N HIS A 86 -19.52 -0.24 -2.14
CA HIS A 86 -20.01 -0.89 -3.35
C HIS A 86 -20.97 -2.05 -3.07
N LEU A 87 -20.65 -2.94 -2.13
CA LEU A 87 -21.50 -4.09 -1.77
C LEU A 87 -22.61 -3.65 -0.82
N GLY A 88 -22.25 -2.92 0.24
CA GLY A 88 -23.20 -2.38 1.21
C GLY A 88 -24.17 -1.37 0.62
N GLY A 89 -23.80 -0.69 -0.47
CA GLY A 89 -24.69 0.15 -1.27
C GLY A 89 -25.72 -0.62 -2.11
N THR A 90 -25.60 -1.95 -2.24
CA THR A 90 -26.55 -2.75 -3.01
C THR A 90 -27.80 -3.15 -2.22
N GLU A 91 -28.93 -3.32 -2.93
CA GLU A 91 -30.16 -3.86 -2.34
C GLU A 91 -29.99 -5.24 -1.70
N ARG A 92 -29.00 -6.04 -2.15
CA ARG A 92 -28.76 -7.39 -1.63
C ARG A 92 -28.16 -7.42 -0.23
N PHE A 93 -27.42 -6.39 0.13
CA PHE A 93 -26.91 -6.20 1.48
C PHE A 93 -27.92 -5.46 2.37
N GLY A 94 -28.95 -4.86 1.77
CA GLY A 94 -30.10 -4.26 2.47
C GLY A 94 -29.76 -3.00 3.27
N SER A 95 -28.54 -2.48 3.12
CA SER A 95 -27.97 -1.44 3.96
C SER A 95 -27.85 -0.07 3.28
N TYR A 96 -27.95 0.02 1.94
CA TYR A 96 -27.84 1.27 1.16
C TYR A 96 -26.75 2.22 1.68
N LEU A 97 -25.55 1.66 1.87
CA LEU A 97 -24.38 2.39 2.35
C LEU A 97 -23.80 3.25 1.22
N GLY A 98 -23.22 4.39 1.58
CA GLY A 98 -22.52 5.30 0.68
C GLY A 98 -21.05 5.47 1.05
N ASP A 99 -20.58 6.72 1.05
CA ASP A 99 -19.19 7.08 1.34
C ASP A 99 -18.94 7.39 2.84
N GLU A 100 -19.95 7.19 3.69
CA GLU A 100 -19.84 7.34 5.15
C GLU A 100 -18.81 6.37 5.78
N GLY A 101 -18.21 6.75 6.92
CA GLY A 101 -17.21 5.94 7.62
C GLY A 101 -17.77 4.74 8.39
N GLY A 102 -19.08 4.72 8.63
CA GLY A 102 -19.81 3.65 9.29
C GLY A 102 -21.29 3.97 9.31
N LYS A 103 -22.11 3.00 9.73
CA LYS A 103 -23.56 3.24 9.89
C LYS A 103 -24.24 2.33 10.89
N CYS A 104 -24.95 2.93 11.84
CA CYS A 104 -25.78 2.25 12.82
C CYS A 104 -27.28 2.39 12.53
N TYR A 105 -27.98 1.25 12.48
CA TYR A 105 -29.43 1.15 12.34
C TYR A 105 -30.08 0.62 13.62
N TYR A 106 -30.97 1.41 14.22
CA TYR A 106 -31.84 0.94 15.29
C TYR A 106 -32.94 0.00 14.76
N LYS A 107 -33.12 -1.15 15.42
CA LYS A 107 -34.14 -2.16 15.10
C LYS A 107 -35.14 -2.34 16.24
N GLY A 108 -34.68 -2.24 17.49
CA GLY A 108 -35.53 -2.27 18.68
C GLY A 108 -36.10 -3.66 19.04
N GLU A 109 -35.60 -4.72 18.42
CA GLU A 109 -35.97 -6.12 18.70
C GLU A 109 -34.89 -6.76 19.61
N ALA A 110 -35.26 -7.73 20.45
CA ALA A 110 -34.28 -8.28 21.42
C ALA A 110 -33.20 -9.15 20.75
N ASP A 111 -33.56 -9.81 19.65
CA ASP A 111 -32.69 -10.64 18.81
C ASP A 111 -31.81 -9.82 17.85
N VAL A 112 -32.24 -8.59 17.53
CA VAL A 112 -31.43 -7.59 16.84
C VAL A 112 -31.85 -6.21 17.36
N PHE A 113 -31.12 -5.67 18.33
CA PHE A 113 -31.41 -4.35 18.91
C PHE A 113 -30.92 -3.23 18.00
N ALA A 114 -29.68 -3.36 17.52
CA ALA A 114 -29.04 -2.48 16.56
C ALA A 114 -28.16 -3.28 15.57
N GLU A 115 -28.07 -2.79 14.34
CA GLU A 115 -27.14 -3.29 13.32
C GLU A 115 -26.15 -2.19 12.93
N MET A 116 -24.87 -2.52 12.94
CA MET A 116 -23.78 -1.61 12.57
C MET A 116 -23.03 -2.17 11.37
N TYR A 117 -22.66 -1.29 10.46
CA TYR A 117 -21.83 -1.61 9.30
C TYR A 117 -20.58 -0.74 9.39
N VAL A 118 -19.42 -1.39 9.34
CA VAL A 118 -18.09 -0.80 9.49
C VAL A 118 -17.12 -1.56 8.58
N TYR A 119 -15.90 -1.08 8.42
CA TYR A 119 -14.93 -1.73 7.55
C TYR A 119 -13.53 -1.76 8.17
N GLN A 120 -12.72 -2.74 7.76
CA GLN A 120 -11.33 -2.81 8.20
C GLN A 120 -10.54 -1.66 7.57
N GLN A 121 -9.80 -0.99 8.43
CA GLN A 121 -8.89 0.08 8.07
C GLN A 121 -7.83 0.09 9.18
N GLY A 122 -6.87 -0.84 9.12
CA GLY A 122 -5.99 -1.19 10.26
C GLY A 122 -6.76 -1.96 11.31
N GLY A 123 -7.31 -1.23 12.28
CA GLY A 123 -8.39 -1.73 13.14
C GLY A 123 -9.72 -1.81 12.37
N VAL A 124 -10.82 -1.55 13.07
CA VAL A 124 -12.14 -1.41 12.44
C VAL A 124 -12.55 0.06 12.48
N HIS A 125 -12.61 0.70 11.32
CA HIS A 125 -12.87 2.13 11.22
C HIS A 125 -14.22 2.48 11.85
N ASN A 126 -14.22 3.54 12.69
CA ASN A 126 -15.40 4.07 13.38
C ASN A 126 -16.16 3.03 14.23
N LEU A 127 -15.50 1.97 14.69
CA LEU A 127 -16.18 0.93 15.48
C LEU A 127 -16.78 1.52 16.77
N GLN A 128 -16.00 2.31 17.51
CA GLN A 128 -16.44 2.88 18.79
C GLN A 128 -17.55 3.91 18.55
N HIS A 129 -17.43 4.74 17.51
CA HIS A 129 -18.44 5.70 17.05
C HIS A 129 -19.78 5.02 16.77
N GLU A 130 -19.79 4.01 15.90
CA GLU A 130 -21.01 3.29 15.54
C GLU A 130 -21.58 2.49 16.71
N PHE A 131 -20.72 1.93 17.56
CA PHE A 131 -21.15 1.24 18.77
C PHE A 131 -21.79 2.21 19.78
N ALA A 132 -21.25 3.42 19.92
CA ALA A 132 -21.82 4.49 20.75
C ALA A 132 -23.20 4.96 20.26
N HIS A 133 -23.46 4.97 18.94
CA HIS A 133 -24.83 5.16 18.43
C HIS A 133 -25.78 4.07 18.94
N GLY A 134 -25.36 2.80 18.87
CA GLY A 134 -26.13 1.68 19.41
C GLY A 134 -26.43 1.81 20.90
N LEU A 135 -25.41 2.17 21.70
CA LEU A 135 -25.57 2.42 23.14
C LEU A 135 -26.48 3.62 23.42
N THR A 136 -26.45 4.65 22.57
CA THR A 136 -27.36 5.80 22.66
C THR A 136 -28.82 5.40 22.41
N TYR A 137 -29.08 4.51 21.45
CA TYR A 137 -30.42 3.93 21.28
C TYR A 137 -30.86 3.14 22.53
N LEU A 138 -29.94 2.43 23.19
CA LEU A 138 -30.23 1.71 24.44
C LEU A 138 -30.54 2.71 25.57
N ALA A 139 -29.74 3.76 25.71
CA ALA A 139 -29.89 4.80 26.72
C ALA A 139 -31.19 5.59 26.58
N THR A 140 -31.70 5.77 25.36
CA THR A 140 -32.94 6.51 25.08
C THR A 140 -34.17 5.62 24.94
N GLY A 141 -34.02 4.30 24.96
CA GLY A 141 -35.10 3.36 24.61
C GLY A 141 -35.59 3.54 23.16
N GLY A 142 -34.69 3.89 22.24
CA GLY A 142 -35.00 4.10 20.82
C GLY A 142 -35.68 5.42 20.48
N LYS A 143 -35.73 6.38 21.41
CA LYS A 143 -36.30 7.71 21.17
C LYS A 143 -35.32 8.61 20.42
N SER A 144 -35.85 9.43 19.52
CA SER A 144 -35.05 10.36 18.72
C SER A 144 -34.42 11.45 19.60
N LEU A 145 -33.14 11.72 19.32
CA LEU A 145 -32.41 12.91 19.78
C LEU A 145 -32.29 13.92 18.62
N PRO A 146 -32.00 15.19 18.90
CA PRO A 146 -31.40 16.10 17.92
C PRO A 146 -30.17 15.44 17.27
N THR A 147 -30.02 15.53 15.94
CA THR A 147 -28.93 14.90 15.20
C THR A 147 -27.56 15.29 15.77
N VAL A 148 -27.36 16.56 16.08
CA VAL A 148 -26.12 17.08 16.68
C VAL A 148 -25.75 16.40 18.01
N LEU A 149 -26.73 16.07 18.85
CA LEU A 149 -26.44 15.37 20.11
C LEU A 149 -26.15 13.89 19.87
N MET A 150 -26.79 13.27 18.87
CA MET A 150 -26.52 11.88 18.50
C MET A 150 -25.08 11.71 17.98
N GLU A 151 -24.67 12.54 17.03
CA GLU A 151 -23.32 12.53 16.47
C GLU A 151 -22.28 12.98 17.50
N GLY A 152 -22.57 14.02 18.27
CA GLY A 152 -21.66 14.50 19.30
C GLY A 152 -21.38 13.48 20.40
N ILE A 153 -22.35 12.63 20.75
CA ILE A 153 -22.13 11.53 21.71
C ILE A 153 -21.22 10.48 21.08
N ALA A 154 -21.48 10.10 19.83
CA ALA A 154 -20.67 9.09 19.14
C ALA A 154 -19.21 9.56 18.98
N ASP A 155 -18.99 10.80 18.52
CA ASP A 155 -17.67 11.41 18.41
C ASP A 155 -16.98 11.50 19.79
N TYR A 156 -17.71 11.82 20.86
CA TYR A 156 -17.14 11.88 22.20
C TYR A 156 -16.57 10.53 22.67
N PHE A 157 -17.19 9.40 22.30
CA PHE A 157 -16.70 8.07 22.68
C PHE A 157 -15.60 7.52 21.77
N GLU A 158 -15.65 7.82 20.47
CA GLU A 158 -14.56 7.51 19.53
C GLU A 158 -13.24 8.14 20.00
N HIS A 159 -13.28 9.31 20.63
CA HIS A 159 -12.08 10.04 21.08
C HIS A 159 -11.84 9.98 22.61
N HIS A 160 -12.55 9.10 23.34
CA HIS A 160 -12.51 9.08 24.80
C HIS A 160 -11.22 8.49 25.38
N SER A 161 -10.74 7.39 24.77
CA SER A 161 -9.56 6.61 25.16
C SER A 161 -8.26 7.34 24.82
N ASP A 162 -8.25 8.03 23.70
CA ASP A 162 -7.07 8.66 23.13
C ASP A 162 -6.54 9.84 23.95
N HIS A 163 -7.33 10.37 24.92
CA HIS A 163 -7.08 11.67 25.57
C HIS A 163 -6.84 12.82 24.56
N LYS A 164 -7.07 12.59 23.26
CA LYS A 164 -6.96 13.52 22.14
C LYS A 164 -8.21 14.39 22.11
N PHE A 165 -8.33 15.22 23.14
CA PHE A 165 -9.22 16.36 23.11
C PHE A 165 -8.93 17.12 21.79
N ASN A 166 -9.92 17.19 20.89
CA ASN A 166 -9.90 18.01 19.66
C ASN A 166 -9.48 17.41 18.30
N ALA A 167 -9.60 16.11 17.99
CA ALA A 167 -9.48 15.67 16.58
C ALA A 167 -10.58 16.31 15.67
N GLN A 168 -11.78 16.55 16.22
CA GLN A 168 -12.87 17.24 15.52
C GLN A 168 -13.34 18.54 16.20
N GLY A 169 -13.20 18.67 17.53
CA GLY A 169 -13.67 19.84 18.29
C GLY A 169 -12.97 21.17 17.96
N SER A 170 -11.67 21.15 17.65
CA SER A 170 -10.83 22.30 17.25
C SER A 170 -11.23 22.93 15.90
N SER A 171 -11.99 22.20 15.09
CA SER A 171 -12.30 22.62 13.74
C SER A 171 -13.61 23.40 13.63
N ILE A 172 -14.23 23.73 14.78
CA ILE A 172 -15.27 24.75 14.91
C ILE A 172 -14.70 26.14 14.53
N ASP A 173 -13.41 26.36 14.81
CA ASP A 173 -12.70 27.64 14.81
C ASP A 173 -12.71 28.38 13.44
N LYS A 174 -12.92 27.67 12.33
CA LYS A 174 -12.90 28.27 10.97
C LYS A 174 -14.25 28.39 10.27
N THR A 175 -15.36 28.01 10.91
CA THR A 175 -16.69 28.03 10.28
C THR A 175 -17.65 28.99 10.98
N GLU A 176 -18.75 29.35 10.30
CA GLU A 176 -19.84 30.20 10.81
C GLU A 176 -20.46 29.72 12.16
N ALA A 177 -20.04 28.54 12.65
CA ALA A 177 -20.40 27.86 13.89
C ALA A 177 -20.27 28.71 15.16
N ALA A 178 -19.17 29.45 15.34
CA ALA A 178 -18.93 30.28 16.53
C ALA A 178 -19.99 31.40 16.69
N ASN A 179 -20.68 31.76 15.60
CA ASN A 179 -21.76 32.74 15.58
C ASN A 179 -23.15 32.13 15.78
N LEU A 180 -23.27 30.80 15.84
CA LEU A 180 -24.54 30.12 16.08
C LEU A 180 -24.86 30.11 17.57
N ASP A 181 -26.14 30.27 17.91
CA ASP A 181 -26.64 29.98 19.23
C ASP A 181 -26.96 28.48 19.36
N LEU A 182 -27.03 27.97 20.59
CA LEU A 182 -27.38 26.58 20.86
C LEU A 182 -28.72 26.18 20.24
N ASP A 183 -29.66 27.13 20.10
CA ASP A 183 -30.92 26.91 19.42
C ASP A 183 -30.73 26.52 17.94
N LYS A 184 -29.85 27.23 17.22
CA LYS A 184 -29.48 26.88 15.84
C LYS A 184 -28.66 25.62 15.78
N ILE A 185 -27.66 25.45 16.65
CA ILE A 185 -26.82 24.25 16.70
C ILE A 185 -27.70 23.00 16.87
N LEU A 186 -28.58 22.96 17.86
CA LEU A 186 -29.49 21.82 18.10
C LEU A 186 -30.50 21.59 16.97
N SER A 187 -30.65 22.54 16.03
CA SER A 187 -31.53 22.42 14.87
C SER A 187 -30.83 21.94 13.59
N LEU A 188 -29.49 21.86 13.60
CA LEU A 188 -28.72 21.36 12.45
C LEU A 188 -29.08 19.90 12.15
N LYS A 189 -29.08 19.56 10.87
CA LYS A 189 -29.42 18.25 10.33
C LYS A 189 -28.51 17.97 9.15
N TYR A 190 -28.42 16.69 8.79
CA TYR A 190 -27.76 16.29 7.56
C TYR A 190 -28.41 16.91 6.32
N SER A 191 -27.58 17.28 5.36
CA SER A 191 -27.96 17.75 4.05
C SER A 191 -27.07 17.10 2.97
N ASN A 192 -27.32 17.44 1.71
CA ASN A 192 -26.47 17.00 0.60
C ASN A 192 -25.15 17.79 0.52
N ASN A 193 -24.96 18.79 1.39
CA ASN A 193 -23.76 19.59 1.47
C ASN A 193 -22.83 19.00 2.55
N SER A 194 -21.66 18.51 2.13
CA SER A 194 -20.67 17.92 3.04
C SER A 194 -20.15 18.92 4.09
N GLU A 195 -20.12 20.22 3.78
CA GLU A 195 -19.70 21.26 4.73
C GLU A 195 -20.73 21.43 5.85
N GLU A 196 -22.03 21.40 5.52
CA GLU A 196 -23.11 21.46 6.52
C GLU A 196 -23.15 20.20 7.40
N ASN A 197 -22.86 19.03 6.83
CA ASN A 197 -22.74 17.78 7.59
C ASN A 197 -21.56 17.82 8.56
N SER A 198 -20.40 18.30 8.10
CA SER A 198 -19.20 18.49 8.92
C SER A 198 -19.49 19.38 10.15
N LEU A 199 -20.31 20.41 9.99
CA LEU A 199 -20.73 21.28 11.08
C LEU A 199 -21.54 20.55 12.17
N VAL A 200 -22.34 19.55 11.82
CA VAL A 200 -23.13 18.74 12.76
C VAL A 200 -22.21 17.99 13.73
N TYR A 201 -21.21 17.28 13.21
CA TYR A 201 -20.26 16.50 13.99
C TYR A 201 -19.46 17.40 14.94
N LYS A 202 -18.82 18.45 14.39
CA LYS A 202 -17.96 19.37 15.14
C LYS A 202 -18.68 20.06 16.29
N THR A 203 -19.81 20.71 15.99
CA THR A 203 -20.59 21.42 17.02
C THR A 203 -21.24 20.48 18.02
N GLY A 204 -21.59 19.27 17.59
CA GLY A 204 -22.06 18.20 18.46
C GLY A 204 -21.01 17.79 19.47
N HIS A 205 -19.83 17.41 18.99
CA HIS A 205 -18.74 16.96 19.84
C HIS A 205 -18.37 18.02 20.89
N ALA A 206 -18.17 19.29 20.50
CA ALA A 206 -17.86 20.35 21.46
C ALA A 206 -18.97 20.58 22.49
N LEU A 207 -20.24 20.50 22.07
CA LEU A 207 -21.37 20.61 23.00
C LEU A 207 -21.38 19.46 24.01
N ILE A 208 -21.12 18.22 23.59
CA ILE A 208 -21.05 17.08 24.51
C ILE A 208 -19.89 17.23 25.48
N MET A 209 -18.70 17.65 25.02
CA MET A 209 -17.56 17.92 25.90
C MET A 209 -17.90 18.97 26.96
N TYR A 210 -18.45 20.10 26.54
CA TYR A 210 -18.89 21.17 27.45
C TYR A 210 -19.89 20.64 28.50
N LEU A 211 -20.90 19.90 28.06
CA LEU A 211 -21.92 19.35 28.97
C LEU A 211 -21.29 18.35 29.94
N GLN A 212 -20.40 17.46 29.50
CA GLN A 212 -19.71 16.52 30.38
C GLN A 212 -18.82 17.22 31.41
N GLU A 213 -18.18 18.34 31.05
CA GLU A 213 -17.32 19.09 31.96
C GLU A 213 -18.12 19.94 32.97
N LYS A 214 -19.14 20.67 32.51
CA LYS A 214 -19.83 21.67 33.32
C LYS A 214 -21.11 21.17 33.99
N ASP A 215 -21.85 20.27 33.34
CA ASP A 215 -23.09 19.69 33.89
C ASP A 215 -23.34 18.26 33.36
N PRO A 216 -22.53 17.26 33.79
CA PRO A 216 -22.62 15.89 33.27
C PRO A 216 -23.97 15.23 33.60
N SER A 217 -24.68 15.70 34.63
CA SER A 217 -26.03 15.22 34.95
C SER A 217 -27.06 15.59 33.90
N LEU A 218 -26.95 16.76 33.26
CA LEU A 218 -27.99 17.28 32.38
C LEU A 218 -28.23 16.38 31.17
N LEU A 219 -27.17 15.95 30.49
CA LEU A 219 -27.28 15.05 29.34
C LEU A 219 -27.74 13.66 29.78
N ARG A 220 -27.18 13.12 30.88
CA ARG A 220 -27.59 11.84 31.44
C ARG A 220 -29.08 11.80 31.74
N ASP A 221 -29.58 12.79 32.48
CA ASP A 221 -30.97 12.84 32.93
C ASP A 221 -31.91 13.10 31.74
N TYR A 222 -31.45 13.81 30.71
CA TYR A 222 -32.17 13.92 29.44
C TYR A 222 -32.36 12.57 28.73
N LEU A 223 -31.28 11.78 28.59
CA LEU A 223 -31.35 10.45 27.99
C LEU A 223 -32.28 9.53 28.79
N ASP A 224 -32.21 9.55 30.12
CA ASP A 224 -33.06 8.73 30.98
C ASP A 224 -34.54 9.17 30.94
N ALA A 225 -34.82 10.47 30.92
CA ALA A 225 -36.19 10.97 30.76
C ALA A 225 -36.82 10.51 29.43
N LEU A 226 -36.03 10.46 28.35
CA LEU A 226 -36.46 9.89 27.07
C LEU A 226 -36.76 8.39 27.19
N ARG A 227 -35.87 7.63 27.85
CA ARG A 227 -36.03 6.19 28.10
C ARG A 227 -37.30 5.87 28.87
N GLN A 228 -37.60 6.66 29.91
CA GLN A 228 -38.79 6.52 30.73
C GLN A 228 -40.08 6.99 30.02
N GLY A 229 -39.95 7.66 28.86
CA GLY A 229 -41.07 8.23 28.14
C GLY A 229 -41.67 9.48 28.78
N ASN A 230 -40.93 10.17 29.65
CA ASN A 230 -41.39 11.38 30.32
C ASN A 230 -41.22 12.62 29.42
N SER A 231 -42.20 12.85 28.54
CA SER A 231 -42.10 13.89 27.51
C SER A 231 -42.01 15.32 28.03
N ASP A 232 -42.52 15.60 29.22
CA ASP A 232 -42.50 16.95 29.80
C ASP A 232 -41.13 17.25 30.41
N GLU A 233 -40.56 16.27 31.12
CA GLU A 233 -39.22 16.34 31.68
C GLU A 233 -38.14 16.37 30.58
N SER A 234 -38.27 15.55 29.54
CA SER A 234 -37.34 15.56 28.40
C SER A 234 -37.34 16.91 27.65
N LYS A 235 -38.49 17.58 27.55
CA LYS A 235 -38.58 18.94 26.98
C LYS A 235 -37.98 19.99 27.90
N SER A 236 -38.09 19.80 29.22
CA SER A 236 -37.43 20.68 30.20
C SER A 236 -35.92 20.60 30.03
N PHE A 237 -35.34 19.40 30.04
CA PHE A 237 -33.89 19.25 29.88
C PHE A 237 -33.37 19.80 28.56
N LEU A 238 -34.08 19.60 27.45
CA LEU A 238 -33.69 20.22 26.18
C LEU A 238 -33.71 21.76 26.23
N LYS A 239 -34.64 22.34 26.99
CA LYS A 239 -34.69 23.79 27.22
C LYS A 239 -33.55 24.24 28.15
N ASP A 240 -33.20 23.42 29.13
CA ASP A 240 -32.10 23.71 30.06
C ASP A 240 -30.76 23.70 29.31
N ILE A 241 -30.52 22.71 28.42
CA ILE A 241 -29.37 22.69 27.50
C ILE A 241 -29.28 24.00 26.68
N LYS A 242 -30.40 24.45 26.10
CA LYS A 242 -30.45 25.73 25.37
C LYS A 242 -30.14 26.94 26.25
N GLY A 243 -30.40 26.85 27.54
CA GLY A 243 -30.10 27.89 28.53
C GLY A 243 -28.60 28.13 28.74
N HIS A 244 -27.74 27.18 28.35
CA HIS A 244 -26.29 27.31 28.48
C HIS A 244 -25.63 28.12 27.35
N ASP A 245 -26.37 28.79 26.46
CA ASP A 245 -25.81 29.44 25.25
C ASP A 245 -24.63 30.38 25.54
N ALA A 246 -24.77 31.26 26.54
CA ALA A 246 -23.71 32.20 26.90
C ALA A 246 -22.49 31.50 27.50
N ASP A 247 -22.71 30.55 28.41
CA ASP A 247 -21.65 29.81 29.09
C ASP A 247 -20.91 28.88 28.12
N PHE A 248 -21.63 28.25 27.19
CA PHE A 248 -21.05 27.46 26.11
C PHE A 248 -20.19 28.31 25.18
N LYS A 249 -20.65 29.50 24.78
CA LYS A 249 -19.85 30.42 23.95
C LYS A 249 -18.60 30.91 24.67
N SER A 250 -18.70 31.22 25.96
CA SER A 250 -17.53 31.57 26.78
C SER A 250 -16.57 30.39 26.89
N TRP A 251 -17.08 29.19 27.16
CA TRP A 251 -16.25 27.98 27.23
C TRP A 251 -15.58 27.67 25.90
N LEU A 252 -16.29 27.81 24.78
CA LEU A 252 -15.74 27.60 23.44
C LEU A 252 -14.60 28.60 23.17
N ALA A 253 -14.77 29.88 23.51
CA ALA A 253 -13.72 30.88 23.37
C ALA A 253 -12.50 30.64 24.28
N GLU A 254 -12.71 30.01 25.45
CA GLU A 254 -11.62 29.65 26.38
C GLU A 254 -10.88 28.37 25.96
N ASN A 255 -11.54 27.48 25.22
CA ASN A 255 -11.01 26.18 24.78
C ASN A 255 -10.76 26.11 23.27
N ASP A 256 -10.71 27.28 22.62
CA ASP A 256 -10.43 27.48 21.21
C ASP A 256 -8.96 27.17 20.90
N THR A 257 -8.72 26.58 19.72
CA THR A 257 -7.39 26.10 19.31
C THR A 257 -6.43 27.26 19.09
N GLU A 258 -6.90 28.35 18.49
CA GLU A 258 -6.06 29.53 18.26
C GLU A 258 -5.64 30.14 19.60
N THR A 259 -6.56 30.22 20.56
CA THR A 259 -6.26 30.66 21.92
C THR A 259 -5.21 29.77 22.57
N ALA A 260 -5.37 28.44 22.50
CA ALA A 260 -4.37 27.50 23.03
C ALA A 260 -3.00 27.68 22.33
N MET A 261 -2.98 27.75 21.01
CA MET A 261 -1.76 27.92 20.20
C MET A 261 -1.07 29.27 20.47
N GLU A 262 -1.83 30.34 20.70
CA GLU A 262 -1.30 31.66 21.06
C GLU A 262 -0.57 31.60 22.40
N HIS A 263 -1.16 30.94 23.41
CA HIS A 263 -0.52 30.76 24.72
C HIS A 263 0.80 30.01 24.62
N LEU A 264 0.89 29.04 23.71
CA LEU A 264 2.09 28.26 23.44
C LEU A 264 3.11 29.01 22.57
N ASN A 265 2.77 30.18 22.00
CA ASN A 265 3.58 30.91 21.02
C ASN A 265 3.80 30.10 19.72
N ALA A 266 2.81 29.29 19.33
CA ALA A 266 2.80 28.62 18.04
C ALA A 266 2.48 29.60 16.90
N LEU A 267 2.89 29.23 15.70
CA LEU A 267 2.66 29.94 14.45
C LEU A 267 1.52 29.26 13.69
N GLN A 268 0.83 30.03 12.87
CA GLN A 268 -0.19 29.55 11.95
C GLN A 268 0.26 29.73 10.50
N VAL A 269 -0.12 28.77 9.67
CA VAL A 269 0.09 28.82 8.23
C VAL A 269 -1.22 29.23 7.58
N THR A 270 -1.23 30.38 6.90
CA THR A 270 -2.43 31.03 6.36
C THR A 270 -2.33 31.28 4.87
N LYS A 271 -3.48 31.41 4.20
CA LYS A 271 -3.55 31.68 2.76
C LYS A 271 -3.03 33.08 2.45
N GLY A 272 -2.05 33.15 1.55
CA GLY A 272 -1.43 34.39 1.08
C GLY A 272 -1.88 34.82 -0.32
N ASP A 273 -0.95 35.40 -1.08
CA ASP A 273 -1.21 35.93 -2.42
C ASP A 273 -1.63 34.84 -3.41
N PHE A 274 -2.55 35.18 -4.31
CA PHE A 274 -2.91 34.34 -5.46
C PHE A 274 -1.70 34.08 -6.37
N ILE A 275 -1.56 32.83 -6.82
CA ILE A 275 -0.51 32.38 -7.75
C ILE A 275 -1.11 32.20 -9.15
N ALA A 276 -2.05 31.25 -9.29
CA ALA A 276 -2.64 30.86 -10.57
C ALA A 276 -3.95 30.09 -10.37
N THR A 277 -4.70 29.90 -11.46
CA THR A 277 -5.80 28.94 -11.55
C THR A 277 -5.37 27.79 -12.45
N GLY A 278 -5.61 26.56 -12.03
CA GLY A 278 -5.43 25.35 -12.82
C GLY A 278 -6.68 24.48 -12.83
N GLN A 279 -6.59 23.31 -13.43
CA GLN A 279 -7.66 22.32 -13.45
C GLN A 279 -7.21 21.07 -12.69
N GLU A 280 -8.08 20.53 -11.84
CA GLU A 280 -7.88 19.24 -11.15
C GLU A 280 -9.14 18.36 -11.31
N ILE A 281 -8.97 17.04 -11.19
CA ILE A 281 -10.09 16.10 -11.12
C ILE A 281 -10.50 15.97 -9.66
N VAL A 282 -11.68 16.49 -9.30
CA VAL A 282 -12.21 16.47 -7.95
C VAL A 282 -13.57 15.76 -7.96
N GLY A 283 -13.63 14.59 -7.31
CA GLY A 283 -14.86 13.78 -7.27
C GLY A 283 -15.29 13.25 -8.63
N GLY A 284 -14.35 12.97 -9.54
CA GLY A 284 -14.64 12.50 -10.90
C GLY A 284 -15.13 13.61 -11.85
N GLU A 285 -14.93 14.88 -11.50
CA GLU A 285 -15.24 16.03 -12.35
C GLU A 285 -14.01 16.93 -12.50
N ILE A 286 -13.82 17.52 -13.68
CA ILE A 286 -12.78 18.54 -13.88
C ILE A 286 -13.29 19.84 -13.27
N LYS A 287 -12.56 20.36 -12.29
CA LYS A 287 -12.87 21.62 -11.61
C LYS A 287 -11.70 22.59 -11.69
N ASP A 288 -12.04 23.87 -11.74
CA ASP A 288 -11.04 24.92 -11.62
C ASP A 288 -10.59 25.01 -10.16
N VAL A 289 -9.28 25.11 -9.96
CA VAL A 289 -8.64 25.19 -8.64
C VAL A 289 -7.73 26.39 -8.63
N SER A 290 -7.93 27.28 -7.66
CA SER A 290 -7.08 28.44 -7.41
C SER A 290 -5.97 28.08 -6.43
N TYR A 291 -4.75 28.49 -6.73
CA TYR A 291 -3.57 28.28 -5.91
C TYR A 291 -3.05 29.58 -5.33
N TYR A 292 -2.54 29.53 -4.11
CA TYR A 292 -2.10 30.68 -3.33
C TYR A 292 -0.80 30.37 -2.59
N LYS A 293 -0.03 31.41 -2.28
CA LYS A 293 1.12 31.29 -1.37
C LYS A 293 0.66 30.91 0.02
N ALA A 294 1.57 30.34 0.81
CA ALA A 294 1.35 30.06 2.23
C ALA A 294 2.18 31.02 3.08
N ASN A 295 1.51 31.88 3.83
CA ASN A 295 2.13 32.77 4.81
C ASN A 295 2.33 32.04 6.13
N ILE A 296 3.36 32.43 6.87
CA ILE A 296 3.62 31.97 8.23
C ILE A 296 3.44 33.18 9.14
N GLU A 297 2.51 33.10 10.06
CA GLU A 297 2.07 34.22 10.88
C GLU A 297 2.04 33.80 12.35
N LYS A 298 2.22 34.74 13.27
CA LYS A 298 1.76 34.56 14.64
C LYS A 298 0.23 34.49 14.65
N ILE A 299 -0.33 33.92 15.71
CA ILE A 299 -1.79 33.88 15.89
C ILE A 299 -2.40 35.29 15.91
N ASP A 300 -1.67 36.30 16.41
CA ASP A 300 -2.10 37.71 16.39
C ASP A 300 -2.09 38.38 14.99
N GLY A 301 -1.69 37.66 13.95
CA GLY A 301 -1.63 38.11 12.56
C GLY A 301 -0.32 38.76 12.13
N GLU A 302 0.71 38.82 12.99
CA GLU A 302 2.04 39.27 12.54
C GLU A 302 2.66 38.25 11.57
N ASN A 303 2.85 38.64 10.30
CA ASN A 303 3.61 37.81 9.36
C ASN A 303 5.10 37.72 9.76
N VAL A 304 5.57 36.49 9.90
CA VAL A 304 6.94 36.15 10.28
C VAL A 304 7.72 35.44 9.17
N GLY A 305 7.05 35.03 8.09
CA GLY A 305 7.66 34.31 6.99
C GLY A 305 6.62 33.82 5.97
N SER A 306 7.08 32.99 5.04
CA SER A 306 6.23 32.31 4.06
C SER A 306 6.94 31.10 3.48
N PHE A 307 6.16 30.11 3.06
CA PHE A 307 6.68 29.00 2.26
C PHE A 307 6.83 29.42 0.81
N SER A 308 7.91 28.96 0.18
CA SER A 308 8.06 29.00 -1.27
C SER A 308 7.14 27.97 -1.91
N PRO A 309 6.40 28.29 -2.99
CA PRO A 309 5.73 27.27 -3.82
C PRO A 309 6.73 26.57 -4.76
N VAL A 310 7.99 27.02 -4.80
CA VAL A 310 9.05 26.53 -5.69
C VAL A 310 10.07 25.70 -4.92
N GLU A 311 10.42 24.54 -5.49
CA GLU A 311 11.52 23.67 -5.06
C GLU A 311 12.65 23.69 -6.09
N HIS A 312 13.87 23.45 -5.61
CA HIS A 312 15.06 23.32 -6.46
C HIS A 312 15.80 22.02 -6.15
N VAL A 313 15.89 21.13 -7.14
CA VAL A 313 16.54 19.83 -7.00
C VAL A 313 17.40 19.50 -8.21
N ALA A 314 18.36 18.62 -8.04
CA ALA A 314 19.01 17.96 -9.14
C ALA A 314 18.03 16.94 -9.74
N PHE A 315 17.90 16.94 -11.06
CA PHE A 315 17.16 15.92 -11.81
C PHE A 315 18.12 15.33 -12.84
N HIS A 316 18.55 14.09 -12.62
CA HIS A 316 19.72 13.51 -13.27
C HIS A 316 20.95 14.43 -13.18
N ASN A 317 21.37 15.01 -14.31
CA ASN A 317 22.55 15.87 -14.40
C ASN A 317 22.21 17.37 -14.53
N VAL A 318 20.94 17.76 -14.45
CA VAL A 318 20.51 19.18 -14.53
C VAL A 318 19.93 19.65 -13.20
N ALA A 319 19.90 20.96 -12.98
CA ALA A 319 19.13 21.54 -11.90
C ALA A 319 17.70 21.75 -12.39
N ARG A 320 16.70 21.44 -11.59
CA ARG A 320 15.29 21.61 -11.91
C ARG A 320 14.64 22.49 -10.85
N ALA A 321 14.05 23.60 -11.30
CA ALA A 321 13.15 24.40 -10.49
C ALA A 321 11.71 23.98 -10.81
N VAL A 322 10.88 23.69 -9.79
CA VAL A 322 9.49 23.28 -9.97
C VAL A 322 8.58 24.14 -9.11
N ASN A 323 7.58 24.78 -9.70
CA ASN A 323 6.47 25.36 -8.95
C ASN A 323 5.45 24.25 -8.67
N ARG A 324 5.36 23.79 -7.42
CA ARG A 324 4.52 22.64 -7.03
C ARG A 324 3.03 22.95 -7.03
N ALA A 325 2.66 24.24 -6.95
CA ALA A 325 1.26 24.64 -7.07
C ALA A 325 0.72 24.41 -8.48
N THR A 326 1.52 24.64 -9.54
CA THR A 326 1.08 24.51 -10.94
C THR A 326 1.72 23.34 -11.69
N ASN A 327 2.74 22.70 -11.09
CA ASN A 327 3.64 21.71 -11.70
C ASN A 327 4.45 22.21 -12.92
N ASP A 328 4.52 23.53 -13.13
CA ASP A 328 5.42 24.11 -14.12
C ASP A 328 6.89 23.95 -13.65
N ASN A 329 7.79 23.64 -14.57
CA ASN A 329 9.21 23.42 -14.28
C ASN A 329 10.15 24.09 -15.29
N LEU A 330 11.37 24.37 -14.81
CA LEU A 330 12.51 24.81 -15.62
C LEU A 330 13.67 23.84 -15.39
N ASP A 331 14.15 23.22 -16.46
CA ASP A 331 15.37 22.42 -16.49
C ASP A 331 16.55 23.33 -16.82
N ILE A 332 17.54 23.38 -15.95
CA ILE A 332 18.68 24.30 -16.01
C ILE A 332 19.93 23.47 -16.26
N SER A 333 20.43 23.57 -17.48
CA SER A 333 21.61 22.84 -17.96
C SER A 333 22.87 23.12 -17.12
N GLU A 334 23.81 22.16 -17.14
CA GLU A 334 25.06 22.21 -16.36
C GLU A 334 25.88 23.50 -16.58
N GLU A 335 25.79 24.12 -17.76
CA GLU A 335 26.49 25.37 -18.05
C GLU A 335 26.02 26.54 -17.18
N TYR A 336 24.79 26.45 -16.64
CA TYR A 336 24.16 27.43 -15.76
C TYR A 336 24.11 26.99 -14.28
N HIS A 337 24.91 25.99 -13.86
CA HIS A 337 25.01 25.53 -12.46
C HIS A 337 25.84 26.48 -11.58
N PHE A 338 25.53 27.77 -11.65
CA PHE A 338 26.10 28.79 -10.78
C PHE A 338 25.02 29.75 -10.29
N LEU A 339 25.18 30.27 -9.09
CA LEU A 339 24.28 31.27 -8.52
C LEU A 339 25.00 32.61 -8.40
N LYS A 340 24.45 33.64 -9.03
CA LYS A 340 24.92 35.01 -8.93
C LYS A 340 24.08 35.79 -7.94
N VAL A 341 24.73 36.54 -7.05
CA VAL A 341 24.06 37.51 -6.18
C VAL A 341 23.62 38.71 -7.02
N ILE A 342 22.33 38.98 -7.02
CA ILE A 342 21.72 40.14 -7.70
C ILE A 342 20.93 40.98 -6.72
N LYS A 343 20.65 42.22 -7.12
CA LYS A 343 19.70 43.09 -6.45
C LYS A 343 18.48 43.28 -7.35
N THR A 344 17.31 42.87 -6.88
CA THR A 344 16.06 43.02 -7.61
C THR A 344 15.64 44.49 -7.67
N SER A 345 14.66 44.79 -8.52
CA SER A 345 14.17 46.16 -8.76
C SER A 345 13.55 46.83 -7.51
N ASP A 346 13.01 46.02 -6.60
CA ASP A 346 12.51 46.43 -5.28
C ASP A 346 13.62 46.55 -4.21
N GLY A 347 14.87 46.24 -4.57
CA GLY A 347 16.04 46.39 -3.72
C GLY A 347 16.35 45.19 -2.83
N GLN A 348 15.61 44.08 -2.94
CA GLN A 348 15.94 42.83 -2.25
C GLN A 348 17.19 42.19 -2.84
N VAL A 349 17.92 41.46 -2.01
CA VAL A 349 19.09 40.70 -2.46
C VAL A 349 18.66 39.26 -2.70
N LYS A 350 18.88 38.76 -3.92
CA LYS A 350 18.49 37.42 -4.36
C LYS A 350 19.65 36.71 -5.02
N LEU A 351 19.52 35.41 -5.21
CA LEU A 351 20.42 34.57 -5.99
C LEU A 351 19.74 34.17 -7.30
N THR A 352 20.44 34.23 -8.42
CA THR A 352 19.88 33.85 -9.72
C THR A 352 20.77 32.85 -10.45
N TYR A 353 20.19 31.91 -11.18
CA TYR A 353 20.96 30.98 -12.00
C TYR A 353 21.77 31.73 -13.06
N SER A 354 23.01 31.29 -13.26
CA SER A 354 23.99 31.96 -14.11
C SER A 354 25.05 30.99 -14.61
N ASP A 355 25.77 31.38 -15.65
CA ASP A 355 27.00 30.69 -16.04
C ASP A 355 28.17 31.06 -15.12
N GLN A 356 29.31 30.39 -15.32
CA GLN A 356 30.52 30.65 -14.53
C GLN A 356 31.02 32.10 -14.65
N GLN A 357 30.68 32.81 -15.72
CA GLN A 357 31.06 34.21 -15.94
C GLN A 357 30.06 35.20 -15.32
N GLY A 358 28.93 34.72 -14.78
CA GLY A 358 27.87 35.53 -14.20
C GLY A 358 26.86 36.08 -15.21
N ASN A 359 26.79 35.52 -16.42
CA ASN A 359 25.68 35.78 -17.34
C ASN A 359 24.46 34.99 -16.87
N GLU A 360 23.32 35.66 -16.74
CA GLU A 360 22.14 35.08 -16.09
C GLU A 360 21.38 34.13 -17.01
N TYR A 361 20.91 33.01 -16.48
CA TYR A 361 20.17 31.97 -17.20
C TYR A 361 18.91 32.52 -17.88
N GLN A 362 18.22 33.48 -17.26
CA GLN A 362 17.03 34.14 -17.84
C GLN A 362 17.30 34.81 -19.20
N ASN A 363 18.56 35.12 -19.50
CA ASN A 363 18.95 35.71 -20.78
C ASN A 363 19.31 34.66 -21.85
N SER A 364 19.32 33.37 -21.51
CA SER A 364 19.65 32.28 -22.43
C SER A 364 18.52 32.00 -23.42
N LEU A 365 18.83 31.31 -24.53
CA LEU A 365 17.81 30.82 -25.45
C LEU A 365 17.03 29.64 -24.85
N GLU A 366 17.71 28.81 -24.04
CA GLU A 366 17.14 27.68 -23.33
C GLU A 366 15.98 28.12 -22.43
N TYR A 367 16.22 29.08 -21.52
CA TYR A 367 15.20 29.66 -20.67
C TYR A 367 14.00 30.16 -21.46
N LYS A 368 14.23 30.92 -22.54
CA LYS A 368 13.14 31.53 -23.32
C LYS A 368 12.25 30.49 -24.02
N ASN A 369 12.83 29.40 -24.51
CA ASN A 369 12.04 28.30 -25.06
C ASN A 369 11.19 27.63 -23.98
N GLN A 370 11.74 27.44 -22.78
CA GLN A 370 11.01 26.87 -21.65
C GLN A 370 9.92 27.81 -21.11
N ALA A 371 10.19 29.11 -21.02
CA ALA A 371 9.21 30.13 -20.66
C ALA A 371 8.02 30.15 -21.64
N LEU A 372 8.27 30.05 -22.95
CA LEU A 372 7.20 29.92 -23.95
C LEU A 372 6.40 28.62 -23.78
N ARG A 373 7.07 27.51 -23.42
CA ARG A 373 6.39 26.24 -23.11
C ARG A 373 5.46 26.40 -21.92
N THR A 374 5.91 27.05 -20.84
CA THR A 374 5.09 27.36 -19.66
C THR A 374 3.86 28.19 -20.04
N LEU A 375 4.05 29.28 -20.80
CA LEU A 375 2.92 30.09 -21.32
C LEU A 375 1.91 29.25 -22.12
N SER A 376 2.41 28.32 -22.93
CA SER A 376 1.59 27.45 -23.76
C SER A 376 0.77 26.43 -22.96
N ASN A 377 1.12 26.17 -21.69
CA ASN A 377 0.29 25.35 -20.79
C ASN A 377 -1.04 26.04 -20.46
N TYR A 378 -1.10 27.37 -20.54
CA TYR A 378 -2.28 28.20 -20.23
C TYR A 378 -3.00 28.73 -21.48
N ASP A 379 -2.29 28.90 -22.61
CA ASP A 379 -2.88 29.19 -23.92
C ASP A 379 -2.09 28.50 -25.05
N GLU A 380 -2.59 27.36 -25.53
CA GLU A 380 -1.98 26.59 -26.61
C GLU A 380 -1.83 27.37 -27.93
N ASN A 381 -2.59 28.45 -28.14
CA ASN A 381 -2.46 29.26 -29.34
C ASN A 381 -1.13 30.02 -29.39
N LEU A 382 -0.52 30.32 -28.23
CA LEU A 382 0.78 31.00 -28.18
C LEU A 382 1.86 30.19 -28.89
N LYS A 383 1.88 28.86 -28.68
CA LYS A 383 2.78 27.96 -29.40
C LYS A 383 2.55 27.99 -30.92
N LYS A 384 1.29 27.93 -31.36
CA LYS A 384 0.94 27.97 -32.79
C LYS A 384 1.36 29.28 -33.44
N VAL A 385 1.18 30.40 -32.74
CA VAL A 385 1.58 31.73 -33.21
C VAL A 385 3.10 31.81 -33.34
N TYR A 386 3.84 31.32 -32.33
CA TYR A 386 5.30 31.26 -32.38
C TYR A 386 5.81 30.36 -33.52
N ASP A 387 5.26 29.15 -33.66
CA ASP A 387 5.69 28.21 -34.71
C ASP A 387 5.48 28.79 -36.13
N ASN A 388 4.42 29.57 -36.33
CA ASN A 388 4.19 30.27 -37.59
C ASN A 388 5.17 31.43 -37.79
N ALA A 389 5.40 32.25 -36.76
CA ALA A 389 6.37 33.34 -36.83
C ALA A 389 7.81 32.82 -37.06
N LEU A 390 8.15 31.66 -36.50
CA LEU A 390 9.43 31.00 -36.70
C LEU A 390 9.59 30.50 -38.14
N LYS A 391 8.53 29.92 -38.73
CA LYS A 391 8.53 29.54 -40.16
C LYS A 391 8.70 30.75 -41.08
N ASP A 392 8.04 31.86 -40.76
CA ASP A 392 8.16 33.10 -41.53
C ASP A 392 9.59 33.66 -41.43
N LEU A 393 10.20 33.61 -40.24
CA LEU A 393 11.61 33.97 -40.04
C LEU A 393 12.57 33.07 -40.82
N ASP A 394 12.34 31.75 -40.80
CA ASP A 394 13.12 30.77 -41.57
C ASP A 394 13.05 31.07 -43.07
N GLU A 395 11.85 31.34 -43.59
CA GLU A 395 11.65 31.68 -44.98
C GLU A 395 12.30 33.01 -45.36
N GLN A 396 12.21 34.02 -44.49
CA GLN A 396 12.86 35.31 -44.68
C GLN A 396 14.38 35.16 -44.78
N ILE A 397 15.03 34.48 -43.82
CA ILE A 397 16.49 34.30 -43.83
C ILE A 397 16.93 33.47 -45.03
N ARG A 398 16.18 32.42 -45.38
CA ARG A 398 16.47 31.60 -46.56
C ARG A 398 16.44 32.45 -47.83
N LYS A 399 15.45 33.33 -47.98
CA LYS A 399 15.32 34.23 -49.13
C LYS A 399 16.46 35.26 -49.18
N GLU A 400 16.74 35.95 -48.08
CA GLU A 400 17.84 36.92 -48.01
C GLU A 400 19.20 36.27 -48.30
N SER A 401 19.44 35.08 -47.74
CA SER A 401 20.67 34.30 -47.99
C SER A 401 20.79 33.88 -49.46
N ALA A 402 19.69 33.47 -50.09
CA ALA A 402 19.67 33.10 -51.51
C ALA A 402 19.96 34.32 -52.41
N GLU A 403 19.37 35.47 -52.12
CA GLU A 403 19.60 36.72 -52.87
C GLU A 403 21.06 37.18 -52.78
N VAL A 404 21.68 37.11 -51.60
CA VAL A 404 23.11 37.44 -51.41
C VAL A 404 24.01 36.46 -52.16
N ARG A 405 23.72 35.15 -52.07
CA ARG A 405 24.48 34.11 -52.81
C ARG A 405 24.35 34.29 -54.32
N GLU A 406 23.17 34.67 -54.81
CA GLU A 406 22.94 34.93 -56.23
C GLU A 406 23.76 36.12 -56.73
N LYS A 407 23.83 37.23 -55.96
CA LYS A 407 24.70 38.38 -56.26
C LYS A 407 26.18 37.98 -56.34
N TYR A 408 26.63 37.13 -55.42
CA TYR A 408 27.99 36.58 -55.47
C TYR A 408 28.23 35.72 -56.71
N HIS A 409 27.31 34.81 -57.04
CA HIS A 409 27.42 33.96 -58.24
C HIS A 409 27.38 34.75 -59.56
N LYS A 410 26.67 35.88 -59.59
CA LYS A 410 26.67 36.84 -60.70
C LYS A 410 27.90 37.76 -60.74
N GLN A 411 28.83 37.62 -59.80
CA GLN A 411 30.03 38.48 -59.64
C GLN A 411 29.69 39.95 -59.39
N GLU A 412 28.50 40.25 -58.87
CA GLU A 412 28.06 41.61 -58.51
C GLU A 412 28.70 42.09 -57.19
N ILE A 413 29.17 41.15 -56.36
CA ILE A 413 29.92 41.39 -55.12
C ILE A 413 31.13 40.46 -55.06
N SER A 414 32.24 40.91 -54.47
CA SER A 414 33.45 40.06 -54.29
C SER A 414 33.28 39.08 -53.12
N TYR A 415 34.21 38.12 -53.00
CA TYR A 415 34.24 37.20 -51.86
C TYR A 415 34.58 37.94 -50.55
N GLU A 416 35.50 38.93 -50.61
CA GLU A 416 35.79 39.80 -49.47
C GLU A 416 34.56 40.64 -49.10
N GLU A 417 33.81 41.19 -50.06
CA GLU A 417 32.57 41.92 -49.77
C GLU A 417 31.47 41.03 -49.18
N LEU A 418 31.38 39.76 -49.60
CA LEU A 418 30.49 38.77 -48.99
C LEU A 418 30.84 38.55 -47.51
N LEU A 419 32.13 38.39 -47.19
CA LEU A 419 32.62 38.16 -45.83
C LEU A 419 32.58 39.40 -44.94
N GLU A 420 32.83 40.60 -45.47
CA GLU A 420 32.86 41.82 -44.65
C GLU A 420 31.47 42.45 -44.49
N LYS A 421 30.62 42.43 -45.54
CA LYS A 421 29.32 43.14 -45.53
C LYS A 421 28.12 42.23 -45.29
N TYR A 422 28.20 40.96 -45.70
CA TYR A 422 27.04 40.06 -45.73
C TYR A 422 27.19 38.81 -44.85
N ASN A 423 28.34 38.62 -44.18
CA ASN A 423 28.58 37.49 -43.30
C ASN A 423 27.52 37.39 -42.18
N PHE A 424 27.04 38.53 -41.67
CA PHE A 424 25.95 38.59 -40.71
C PHE A 424 24.61 38.05 -41.26
N ILE A 425 24.35 38.18 -42.58
CA ILE A 425 23.13 37.64 -43.21
C ILE A 425 23.21 36.12 -43.34
N THR A 426 24.41 35.58 -43.54
CA THR A 426 24.66 34.15 -43.74
C THR A 426 25.11 33.43 -42.46
N SER A 427 25.26 34.13 -41.33
CA SER A 427 25.74 33.55 -40.08
C SER A 427 24.60 32.94 -39.27
N SER A 428 24.89 31.81 -38.63
CA SER A 428 23.98 31.21 -37.64
C SER A 428 23.70 32.15 -36.46
N SER A 429 24.63 33.07 -36.14
CA SER A 429 24.48 34.01 -35.02
C SER A 429 23.31 34.98 -35.17
N ARG A 430 23.04 35.49 -36.38
CA ARG A 430 21.92 36.41 -36.62
C ARG A 430 20.58 35.71 -36.44
N TYR A 431 20.48 34.47 -36.91
CA TYR A 431 19.24 33.69 -36.76
C TYR A 431 18.92 33.48 -35.28
N GLU A 432 19.90 33.11 -34.47
CA GLU A 432 19.71 32.94 -33.02
C GLU A 432 19.35 34.26 -32.32
N GLU A 433 19.95 35.39 -32.72
CA GLU A 433 19.57 36.72 -32.21
C GLU A 433 18.12 37.09 -32.55
N LEU A 434 17.69 36.87 -33.80
CA LEU A 434 16.32 37.14 -34.23
C LEU A 434 15.31 36.21 -33.57
N LYS A 435 15.64 34.92 -33.46
CA LYS A 435 14.82 33.93 -32.74
C LYS A 435 14.67 34.30 -31.26
N LYS A 436 15.75 34.76 -30.62
CA LYS A 436 15.74 35.25 -29.24
C LYS A 436 14.84 36.47 -29.08
N SER A 437 14.91 37.43 -30.01
CA SER A 437 14.05 38.62 -30.01
C SER A 437 12.58 38.27 -30.23
N LEU A 438 12.29 37.31 -31.11
CA LEU A 438 10.93 36.82 -31.34
C LEU A 438 10.35 36.16 -30.09
N LEU A 439 11.16 35.35 -29.38
CA LEU A 439 10.76 34.76 -28.10
C LEU A 439 10.48 35.83 -27.05
N ASP A 440 11.31 36.86 -26.92
CA ASP A 440 11.08 37.97 -25.98
C ASP A 440 9.74 38.66 -26.22
N GLU A 441 9.43 38.97 -27.48
CA GLU A 441 8.15 39.59 -27.86
C GLU A 441 6.95 38.68 -27.53
N MET A 442 7.07 37.38 -27.82
CA MET A 442 6.02 36.40 -27.53
C MET A 442 5.81 36.19 -26.05
N ILE A 443 6.89 36.15 -25.25
CA ILE A 443 6.82 36.01 -23.80
C ILE A 443 6.16 37.25 -23.19
N ASP A 444 6.61 38.46 -23.53
CA ASP A 444 6.03 39.71 -23.02
C ASP A 444 4.55 39.86 -23.37
N THR A 445 4.20 39.59 -24.64
CA THR A 445 2.82 39.69 -25.12
C THR A 445 1.93 38.62 -24.50
N GLY A 446 2.41 37.37 -24.47
CA GLY A 446 1.69 36.22 -23.90
C GLY A 446 1.42 36.37 -22.41
N SER A 447 2.44 36.78 -21.63
CA SER A 447 2.31 37.04 -20.19
C SER A 447 1.27 38.14 -19.92
N LYS A 448 1.31 39.26 -20.65
CA LYS A 448 0.31 40.34 -20.51
C LYS A 448 -1.09 39.87 -20.86
N GLN A 449 -1.24 39.06 -21.91
CA GLN A 449 -2.52 38.50 -22.32
C GLN A 449 -3.11 37.59 -21.23
N LEU A 450 -2.33 36.64 -20.71
CA LEU A 450 -2.78 35.74 -19.65
C LEU A 450 -3.13 36.48 -18.37
N LYS A 451 -2.31 37.46 -17.97
CA LYS A 451 -2.61 38.32 -16.81
C LYS A 451 -3.91 39.10 -16.99
N ALA A 452 -4.18 39.63 -18.18
CA ALA A 452 -5.38 40.40 -18.45
C ALA A 452 -6.66 39.54 -18.60
N THR A 453 -6.53 38.30 -19.08
CA THR A 453 -7.68 37.45 -19.45
C THR A 453 -8.00 36.37 -18.42
N GLN A 454 -6.99 35.86 -17.73
CA GLN A 454 -7.10 34.75 -16.77
C GLN A 454 -6.56 35.12 -15.38
N ASN A 455 -6.07 36.36 -15.18
CA ASN A 455 -5.43 36.81 -13.93
C ASN A 455 -4.19 36.00 -13.52
N ILE A 456 -3.54 35.29 -14.45
CA ILE A 456 -2.35 34.49 -14.19
C ILE A 456 -1.08 35.32 -14.45
N ASP A 457 -0.22 35.46 -13.44
CA ASP A 457 1.02 36.25 -13.54
C ASP A 457 2.23 35.35 -13.83
N VAL A 458 2.31 34.84 -15.06
CA VAL A 458 3.38 33.90 -15.49
C VAL A 458 4.77 34.51 -15.37
N GLU A 459 4.92 35.82 -15.56
CA GLU A 459 6.20 36.52 -15.38
C GLU A 459 6.70 36.39 -13.93
N LYS A 460 5.82 36.66 -12.95
CA LYS A 460 6.13 36.49 -11.53
C LYS A 460 6.45 35.03 -11.17
N MET A 461 5.71 34.06 -11.73
CA MET A 461 5.97 32.64 -11.49
C MET A 461 7.35 32.22 -12.01
N LEU A 462 7.71 32.60 -13.23
CA LEU A 462 9.02 32.31 -13.81
C LEU A 462 10.15 33.03 -13.05
N GLU A 463 9.90 34.27 -12.60
CA GLU A 463 10.84 35.00 -11.77
C GLU A 463 11.14 34.26 -10.46
N GLU A 464 10.12 33.77 -9.76
CA GLU A 464 10.28 33.00 -8.50
C GLU A 464 11.01 31.66 -8.71
N MET A 465 10.94 31.08 -9.91
CA MET A 465 11.67 29.84 -10.25
C MET A 465 13.16 30.06 -10.55
N VAL A 466 13.56 31.29 -10.86
CA VAL A 466 14.95 31.63 -11.21
C VAL A 466 15.64 32.44 -10.11
N ASN A 467 14.90 33.32 -9.43
CA ASN A 467 15.40 34.21 -8.39
C ASN A 467 15.06 33.65 -7.00
N ILE A 468 16.09 33.11 -6.36
CA ILE A 468 16.02 32.38 -5.11
C ILE A 468 16.24 33.33 -3.93
N ASP A 469 15.39 33.21 -2.91
CA ASP A 469 15.61 33.89 -1.64
C ASP A 469 16.79 33.25 -0.88
N PRO A 470 17.82 34.03 -0.48
CA PRO A 470 18.95 33.49 0.25
C PRO A 470 18.59 32.80 1.58
N ASN A 471 17.45 33.15 2.20
CA ASN A 471 16.99 32.49 3.43
C ASN A 471 16.54 31.03 3.20
N LEU A 472 16.18 30.68 1.96
CA LEU A 472 15.83 29.31 1.57
C LEU A 472 17.06 28.42 1.37
N ILE A 473 18.25 28.90 1.71
CA ILE A 473 19.47 28.09 1.72
C ILE A 473 19.71 27.55 3.11
N ARG A 474 19.63 26.23 3.24
CA ARG A 474 19.94 25.53 4.48
C ARG A 474 21.45 25.43 4.65
N GLY A 475 22.04 26.18 5.58
CA GLY A 475 23.49 26.11 5.84
C GLY A 475 24.08 27.30 6.57
N ALA A 476 25.37 27.54 6.31
CA ALA A 476 26.13 28.63 6.89
C ALA A 476 25.76 29.98 6.28
N HIS A 477 26.09 31.07 7.00
CA HIS A 477 25.85 32.42 6.51
C HIS A 477 26.57 32.69 5.17
N ILE A 478 25.80 33.11 4.16
CA ILE A 478 26.29 33.39 2.82
C ILE A 478 26.65 34.87 2.70
N ASN A 479 27.84 35.15 2.17
CA ASN A 479 28.23 36.53 1.85
C ASN A 479 27.52 37.01 0.57
N LEU A 480 26.45 37.79 0.75
CA LEU A 480 25.59 38.30 -0.31
C LEU A 480 26.13 39.61 -0.96
N GLN A 481 27.40 39.63 -1.32
CA GLN A 481 27.96 40.75 -2.10
C GLN A 481 27.45 40.70 -3.54
N GLU A 482 26.82 41.78 -4.02
CA GLU A 482 26.31 41.91 -5.39
C GLU A 482 27.37 41.54 -6.44
N GLY A 483 26.99 40.71 -7.41
CA GLY A 483 27.86 40.20 -8.47
C GLY A 483 28.74 39.01 -8.09
N LYS A 484 28.75 38.59 -6.82
CA LYS A 484 29.44 37.36 -6.41
C LYS A 484 28.76 36.14 -7.03
N VAL A 485 29.56 35.17 -7.49
CA VAL A 485 29.09 33.93 -8.12
C VAL A 485 29.51 32.74 -7.27
N PHE A 486 28.58 31.82 -7.03
CA PHE A 486 28.76 30.54 -6.34
C PHE A 486 28.57 29.39 -7.32
N SER A 487 29.25 28.27 -7.14
CA SER A 487 29.01 27.07 -7.94
C SER A 487 27.99 26.16 -7.27
N ILE A 488 27.16 25.49 -8.06
CA ILE A 488 26.22 24.47 -7.62
C ILE A 488 26.76 23.09 -7.96
N LYS A 489 26.49 22.08 -7.14
CA LYS A 489 26.75 20.68 -7.44
C LYS A 489 25.54 19.82 -7.08
N ALA A 490 25.15 18.95 -8.00
CA ALA A 490 24.26 17.83 -7.73
C ALA A 490 25.08 16.69 -7.11
N LEU A 491 24.78 16.32 -5.87
CA LEU A 491 25.56 15.32 -5.12
C LEU A 491 24.80 14.04 -4.76
N GLY A 492 23.48 14.04 -4.92
CA GLY A 492 22.67 12.87 -4.62
C GLY A 492 22.88 11.75 -5.63
N HIS A 493 22.64 10.52 -5.18
CA HIS A 493 22.48 9.35 -6.02
C HIS A 493 21.02 9.27 -6.53
N GLY A 494 20.76 8.37 -7.48
CA GLY A 494 19.43 8.26 -8.13
C GLY A 494 19.10 9.36 -9.13
N ASP A 495 17.83 9.44 -9.51
CA ASP A 495 17.32 10.40 -10.51
C ASP A 495 17.02 11.79 -9.93
N MET A 496 16.89 11.91 -8.61
CA MET A 496 16.67 13.19 -7.90
C MET A 496 17.56 13.31 -6.67
N GLY A 497 18.20 14.47 -6.51
CA GLY A 497 19.09 14.76 -5.38
C GLY A 497 19.16 16.25 -5.04
N ALA A 498 19.90 16.62 -4.00
CA ALA A 498 20.05 18.01 -3.61
C ALA A 498 21.05 18.79 -4.47
N LEU A 499 20.80 20.11 -4.51
CA LEU A 499 21.69 21.10 -5.10
C LEU A 499 22.48 21.81 -4.00
N SER A 500 23.73 21.40 -3.84
CA SER A 500 24.67 21.97 -2.88
C SER A 500 25.39 23.20 -3.45
N ILE A 501 25.49 24.26 -2.67
CA ILE A 501 26.12 25.54 -3.03
C ILE A 501 27.53 25.62 -2.46
N TYR A 502 28.48 26.08 -3.27
CA TYR A 502 29.89 26.19 -2.91
C TYR A 502 30.48 27.57 -3.20
N ASP A 503 31.37 28.00 -2.29
CA ASP A 503 32.34 29.08 -2.55
C ASP A 503 33.75 28.45 -2.64
N GLY A 504 34.20 28.28 -3.88
CA GLY A 504 35.38 27.45 -4.17
C GLY A 504 35.16 25.99 -3.78
N ASN A 505 35.89 25.51 -2.78
CA ASN A 505 35.78 24.14 -2.27
C ASN A 505 34.96 24.02 -0.97
N THR A 506 34.46 25.14 -0.44
CA THR A 506 33.71 25.17 0.81
C THR A 506 32.22 25.11 0.51
N LYS A 507 31.54 24.06 1.01
CA LYS A 507 30.07 23.96 0.96
C LYS A 507 29.49 25.05 1.87
N LEU A 508 28.57 25.84 1.34
CA LEU A 508 27.87 26.90 2.08
C LEU A 508 26.52 26.43 2.61
N GLY A 509 25.83 25.59 1.84
CA GLY A 509 24.50 25.07 2.16
C GLY A 509 23.84 24.43 0.94
N GLU A 510 22.55 24.21 1.04
CA GLU A 510 21.73 23.55 0.01
C GLU A 510 20.52 24.39 -0.36
N LEU A 511 20.13 24.34 -1.64
CA LEU A 511 18.85 24.91 -2.07
C LEU A 511 17.68 24.11 -1.49
N SER A 512 16.58 24.81 -1.15
CA SER A 512 15.38 24.19 -0.61
C SER A 512 14.77 23.19 -1.59
N SER A 513 14.51 21.98 -1.08
CA SER A 513 13.70 20.93 -1.72
C SER A 513 12.27 20.90 -1.20
N GLU A 514 11.92 21.84 -0.32
CA GLU A 514 10.61 21.95 0.32
C GLU A 514 9.75 23.01 -0.37
N SER A 515 8.45 22.76 -0.46
CA SER A 515 7.44 23.73 -0.88
C SER A 515 6.20 23.73 0.01
N GLY A 516 5.50 24.87 0.01
CA GLY A 516 4.21 25.03 0.67
C GLY A 516 3.31 26.00 -0.07
N PHE A 517 2.06 25.60 -0.28
CA PHE A 517 1.06 26.41 -0.97
C PHE A 517 -0.37 26.07 -0.51
N PHE A 518 -1.31 26.97 -0.75
CA PHE A 518 -2.72 26.69 -0.56
C PHE A 518 -3.38 26.40 -1.90
N LYS A 519 -4.37 25.51 -1.90
CA LYS A 519 -5.29 25.34 -3.01
C LYS A 519 -6.74 25.46 -2.55
N GLN A 520 -7.60 25.93 -3.44
CA GLN A 520 -9.03 26.12 -3.21
C GLN A 520 -9.79 25.76 -4.49
N VAL A 521 -10.72 24.82 -4.39
CA VAL A 521 -11.61 24.46 -5.50
C VAL A 521 -12.60 25.61 -5.73
N GLU A 522 -12.75 26.08 -6.96
CA GLU A 522 -13.65 27.19 -7.25
C GLU A 522 -15.11 26.84 -6.87
N GLY A 523 -15.75 27.77 -6.15
CA GLY A 523 -17.09 27.58 -5.61
C GLY A 523 -17.16 26.85 -4.26
N GLN A 524 -16.04 26.39 -3.70
CA GLN A 524 -15.95 25.85 -2.34
C GLN A 524 -15.33 26.87 -1.38
N THR A 525 -15.77 26.87 -0.12
CA THR A 525 -15.19 27.75 0.91
C THR A 525 -13.93 27.13 1.53
N LYS A 526 -13.82 25.82 1.46
CA LYS A 526 -12.70 25.05 1.98
C LYS A 526 -11.39 25.35 1.23
N GLU A 527 -10.37 25.69 2.01
CA GLU A 527 -8.99 25.88 1.57
C GLU A 527 -8.14 24.72 2.12
N THR A 528 -7.16 24.26 1.36
CA THR A 528 -6.26 23.17 1.79
C THR A 528 -4.82 23.65 1.65
N PHE A 529 -4.07 23.63 2.75
CA PHE A 529 -2.63 23.83 2.73
C PHE A 529 -1.95 22.52 2.31
N VAL A 530 -1.02 22.60 1.38
CA VAL A 530 -0.20 21.49 0.90
C VAL A 530 1.25 21.82 1.22
N PHE A 531 1.95 20.89 1.88
CA PHE A 531 3.38 20.95 2.11
C PHE A 531 4.05 19.73 1.49
N GLU A 532 5.14 19.94 0.78
CA GLU A 532 5.88 18.89 0.08
C GLU A 532 7.38 19.02 0.34
N ASP A 533 8.06 17.89 0.42
CA ASP A 533 9.53 17.80 0.33
C ASP A 533 9.85 16.67 -0.64
N ILE A 534 10.27 17.05 -1.84
CA ILE A 534 10.47 16.12 -2.95
C ILE A 534 11.64 15.15 -2.72
N LEU A 535 12.69 15.57 -2.01
CA LEU A 535 13.80 14.67 -1.66
C LEU A 535 13.38 13.69 -0.59
N HIS A 536 12.46 14.11 0.28
CA HIS A 536 11.78 13.22 1.18
C HIS A 536 10.76 12.29 0.49
N ASN A 537 10.34 12.59 -0.75
CA ASN A 537 9.20 11.94 -1.40
C ASN A 537 7.94 11.96 -0.51
N LEU A 538 7.70 13.10 0.16
CA LEU A 538 6.58 13.29 1.07
C LEU A 538 5.69 14.45 0.64
N ASN A 539 4.38 14.25 0.79
CA ASN A 539 3.35 15.24 0.55
C ASN A 539 2.33 15.14 1.69
N THR A 540 2.01 16.25 2.34
CA THR A 540 0.97 16.31 3.36
C THR A 540 0.03 17.47 3.10
N GLN A 541 -1.24 17.25 3.42
CA GLN A 541 -2.31 18.20 3.22
C GLN A 541 -3.03 18.47 4.54
N TYR A 542 -3.31 19.74 4.81
CA TYR A 542 -4.01 20.20 5.99
C TYR A 542 -5.23 21.03 5.59
N ASP A 543 -6.40 20.59 6.00
CA ASP A 543 -7.64 21.30 5.75
C ASP A 543 -7.72 22.58 6.58
N GLY A 544 -7.90 23.71 5.90
CA GLY A 544 -8.00 25.05 6.49
C GLY A 544 -6.67 25.67 6.92
N GLY A 545 -5.54 24.98 6.79
CA GLY A 545 -4.21 25.45 7.20
C GLY A 545 -3.55 24.56 8.26
N ALA A 546 -2.34 24.91 8.69
CA ALA A 546 -1.56 24.15 9.66
C ALA A 546 -1.02 25.05 10.79
N TYR A 547 -0.64 24.43 11.92
CA TYR A 547 0.14 25.10 12.97
C TYR A 547 1.60 24.64 12.92
N MET A 548 2.48 25.54 13.32
CA MET A 548 3.92 25.30 13.32
C MET A 548 4.54 25.80 14.62
N ALA A 549 5.53 25.09 15.14
CA ALA A 549 6.25 25.50 16.33
C ALA A 549 7.75 25.58 16.07
N ILE A 550 8.42 26.51 16.76
CA ILE A 550 9.88 26.64 16.75
C ILE A 550 10.42 26.18 18.09
N THR A 551 11.32 25.20 18.08
CA THR A 551 12.04 24.74 19.27
C THR A 551 13.54 24.96 19.11
N LYS A 552 14.28 24.83 20.23
CA LYS A 552 15.74 24.97 20.24
C LYS A 552 16.35 23.84 21.06
N GLU A 553 17.04 22.95 20.38
CA GLU A 553 17.64 21.74 20.95
C GLU A 553 19.14 21.73 20.68
N ASN A 554 19.95 21.53 21.72
CA ASN A 554 21.42 21.57 21.62
C ASN A 554 22.00 22.82 20.94
N GLY A 555 21.26 23.95 20.99
CA GLY A 555 21.65 25.21 20.35
C GLY A 555 21.21 25.37 18.89
N HIS A 556 20.57 24.36 18.30
CA HIS A 556 20.03 24.39 16.95
C HIS A 556 18.52 24.61 16.98
N TYR A 557 18.02 25.43 16.06
CA TYR A 557 16.58 25.63 15.90
C TYR A 557 15.98 24.53 15.04
N LYS A 558 14.76 24.13 15.38
CA LYS A 558 13.93 23.20 14.62
C LYS A 558 12.57 23.85 14.41
N ALA A 559 12.01 23.73 13.22
CA ALA A 559 10.61 24.03 12.96
C ALA A 559 9.86 22.72 12.72
N SER A 560 8.68 22.62 13.30
CA SER A 560 7.86 21.41 13.26
C SER A 560 6.43 21.81 12.93
N LEU A 561 5.84 21.17 11.92
CA LEU A 561 4.38 21.19 11.79
C LEU A 561 3.84 20.36 12.94
N ILE A 562 2.97 20.96 13.75
CA ILE A 562 2.41 20.36 14.95
C ILE A 562 0.93 20.12 14.74
N ASP A 563 0.41 19.11 15.42
CA ASP A 563 -1.01 19.10 15.65
C ASP A 563 -1.37 20.20 16.66
N GLY A 564 -2.54 20.83 16.49
CA GLY A 564 -2.98 21.91 17.38
C GLY A 564 -3.38 21.43 18.78
N ARG A 565 -2.88 20.27 19.25
CA ARG A 565 -3.41 19.55 20.41
C ARG A 565 -2.29 19.19 21.38
N THR A 566 -2.29 19.83 22.54
CA THR A 566 -1.48 19.33 23.66
C THR A 566 -2.13 18.06 24.21
N VAL A 567 -1.42 16.95 24.11
CA VAL A 567 -1.77 15.66 24.73
C VAL A 567 -1.18 15.65 26.14
N GLU A 568 -2.00 15.35 27.16
CA GLU A 568 -1.54 15.30 28.56
C GLU A 568 -0.59 14.12 28.82
N ARG A 569 -0.87 12.97 28.19
CA ARG A 569 -0.09 11.73 28.16
C ARG A 569 -0.71 10.76 27.15
N ASP A 570 0.05 9.80 26.65
CA ASP A 570 -0.42 8.70 25.81
C ASP A 570 0.32 7.40 26.14
N GLU A 571 0.15 6.36 25.33
CA GLU A 571 0.81 5.06 25.48
C GLU A 571 2.35 5.11 25.26
N TYR A 572 2.86 6.20 24.66
CA TYR A 572 4.26 6.40 24.32
C TYR A 572 4.99 7.36 25.26
N PHE A 573 4.26 8.28 25.90
CA PHE A 573 4.78 9.40 26.66
C PHE A 573 3.94 9.70 27.92
N ASP A 574 4.59 9.69 29.08
CA ASP A 574 4.00 9.99 30.39
C ASP A 574 3.96 11.50 30.75
N GLU A 575 4.15 12.40 29.77
CA GLU A 575 4.22 13.85 30.00
C GLU A 575 3.43 14.64 28.95
N ALA A 576 2.98 15.84 29.31
CA ALA A 576 2.23 16.70 28.41
C ALA A 576 3.11 17.19 27.23
N HIS A 577 2.61 17.01 26.01
CA HIS A 577 3.37 17.28 24.79
C HIS A 577 2.46 17.61 23.60
N LEU A 578 3.05 18.15 22.53
CA LEU A 578 2.45 18.23 21.20
C LEU A 578 3.03 17.09 20.35
N HIS A 579 2.20 16.51 19.48
CA HIS A 579 2.72 15.57 18.50
C HIS A 579 3.38 16.33 17.35
N GLU A 580 4.60 15.91 17.03
CA GLU A 580 5.24 16.31 15.79
C GLU A 580 4.62 15.57 14.60
N ASN A 581 4.45 16.24 13.46
CA ASN A 581 4.38 15.48 12.21
C ASN A 581 5.78 14.90 11.93
N GLU A 582 5.95 13.63 12.25
CA GLU A 582 7.25 12.95 12.28
C GLU A 582 7.94 12.87 10.93
N LEU A 583 7.16 13.02 9.88
CA LEU A 583 7.60 12.94 8.50
C LEU A 583 8.03 14.31 7.95
N LEU A 584 7.64 15.42 8.59
CA LEU A 584 7.83 16.77 8.06
C LEU A 584 8.37 17.75 9.09
N HIS A 585 9.66 18.12 8.93
CA HIS A 585 10.31 19.20 9.66
C HIS A 585 10.70 20.31 8.69
N PRO A 586 9.83 21.32 8.48
CA PRO A 586 10.16 22.41 7.58
C PRO A 586 11.45 23.12 7.99
N SER A 587 12.18 23.63 7.01
CA SER A 587 13.35 24.44 7.27
C SER A 587 12.97 25.74 8.00
N THR A 588 13.77 26.11 9.01
CA THR A 588 13.63 27.43 9.65
C THR A 588 13.94 28.59 8.67
N GLY A 589 14.48 28.29 7.48
CA GLY A 589 14.75 29.26 6.42
C GLY A 589 13.49 29.94 5.85
N HIS A 590 12.31 29.36 6.05
CA HIS A 590 11.03 30.00 5.69
C HIS A 590 10.66 31.15 6.64
N ILE A 591 11.38 31.32 7.77
CA ILE A 591 11.15 32.38 8.76
C ILE A 591 12.13 33.55 8.55
N GLN A 592 11.59 34.77 8.50
CA GLN A 592 12.33 36.02 8.25
C GLN A 592 12.47 36.90 9.51
N LYS A 593 12.24 36.31 10.69
CA LYS A 593 12.24 36.97 12.00
C LYS A 593 13.24 36.32 12.95
N ASP A 594 13.47 36.98 14.08
CA ASP A 594 14.28 36.44 15.16
C ASP A 594 13.64 35.19 15.78
N LEU A 595 14.29 34.03 15.61
CA LEU A 595 13.77 32.73 16.03
C LEU A 595 13.65 32.61 17.56
N ASP A 596 14.50 33.30 18.34
CA ASP A 596 14.39 33.28 19.81
C ASP A 596 13.06 33.86 20.30
N SER A 597 12.51 34.87 19.61
CA SER A 597 11.20 35.44 19.92
C SER A 597 10.01 34.51 19.61
N LEU A 598 10.23 33.49 18.77
CA LEU A 598 9.21 32.57 18.26
C LEU A 598 9.27 31.20 18.94
N LEU A 599 10.12 31.01 19.95
CA LEU A 599 10.23 29.75 20.66
C LEU A 599 8.92 29.36 21.33
N LEU A 600 8.55 28.09 21.16
CA LEU A 600 7.43 27.44 21.82
C LEU A 600 7.55 27.56 23.35
N ARG A 601 6.40 27.72 24.02
CA ARG A 601 6.30 27.93 25.47
C ARG A 601 5.47 26.86 26.14
N GLY A 602 5.83 26.51 27.37
CA GLY A 602 4.96 25.77 28.29
C GLY A 602 4.71 24.29 27.97
N THR A 603 5.20 23.79 26.83
CA THR A 603 5.05 22.39 26.42
C THR A 603 6.27 21.91 25.63
N LYS A 604 6.36 20.59 25.39
CA LYS A 604 7.37 19.96 24.53
C LYS A 604 6.72 19.46 23.24
N ILE A 605 7.54 19.26 22.23
CA ILE A 605 7.18 18.47 21.05
C ILE A 605 7.88 17.14 21.21
N LEU A 606 7.13 16.04 21.14
CA LEU A 606 7.68 14.68 21.23
C LEU A 606 7.44 13.92 19.92
N ASN A 607 8.35 12.99 19.65
CA ASN A 607 8.42 12.22 18.41
C ASN A 607 8.50 10.72 18.77
N HIS A 608 7.58 9.91 18.24
CA HIS A 608 7.45 8.47 18.45
C HIS A 608 8.76 7.75 18.11
N GLN A 609 9.54 8.23 17.12
CA GLN A 609 10.85 7.66 16.76
C GLN A 609 11.90 7.72 17.89
N ASP A 610 11.65 8.55 18.92
CA ASP A 610 12.49 8.69 20.11
C ASP A 610 11.81 8.12 21.37
N SER A 611 10.54 7.69 21.29
CA SER A 611 9.91 6.94 22.36
C SER A 611 10.53 5.56 22.46
N LYS A 612 10.79 5.10 23.69
CA LYS A 612 11.23 3.73 23.96
C LYS A 612 10.09 2.72 23.81
N HIS A 613 8.85 3.15 24.01
CA HIS A 613 7.66 2.30 23.92
C HIS A 613 7.33 1.98 22.47
N ALA A 614 7.66 2.87 21.54
CA ALA A 614 7.49 2.65 20.10
C ALA A 614 8.59 1.79 19.45
N GLN A 615 9.65 1.42 20.17
CA GLN A 615 10.73 0.57 19.65
C GLN A 615 10.47 -0.90 19.94
N TYR A 616 11.07 -1.80 19.15
CA TYR A 616 11.14 -3.22 19.52
C TYR A 616 11.76 -3.39 20.92
N SER A 617 11.09 -4.16 21.77
CA SER A 617 11.64 -4.59 23.06
C SER A 617 12.85 -5.50 22.87
N ASP A 618 13.73 -5.57 23.87
CA ASP A 618 14.89 -6.47 23.84
C ASP A 618 14.44 -7.95 23.72
N GLU A 619 13.31 -8.31 24.34
CA GLU A 619 12.71 -9.64 24.24
C GLU A 619 12.26 -9.96 22.79
N GLN A 620 11.59 -9.02 22.10
CA GLN A 620 11.22 -9.19 20.69
C GLN A 620 12.44 -9.29 19.77
N ARG A 621 13.50 -8.50 20.03
CA ARG A 621 14.75 -8.57 19.25
C ARG A 621 15.46 -9.90 19.39
N GLU A 622 15.48 -10.47 20.60
CA GLU A 622 16.18 -11.73 20.88
C GLU A 622 15.38 -12.97 20.44
N SER A 623 14.05 -12.94 20.55
CA SER A 623 13.18 -14.11 20.34
C SER A 623 12.40 -14.11 19.01
N GLY A 624 12.28 -12.96 18.35
CA GLY A 624 11.33 -12.74 17.25
C GLY A 624 11.93 -12.49 15.87
N VAL A 625 11.04 -12.25 14.91
CA VAL A 625 11.34 -11.80 13.55
C VAL A 625 11.11 -10.29 13.51
N ILE A 626 12.13 -9.51 13.14
CA ILE A 626 12.07 -8.04 13.12
C ILE A 626 12.52 -7.50 11.77
N VAL A 627 12.09 -6.29 11.43
CA VAL A 627 12.58 -5.55 10.26
C VAL A 627 13.56 -4.48 10.71
N GLU A 628 14.75 -4.45 10.11
CA GLU A 628 15.81 -3.49 10.40
C GLU A 628 16.37 -2.84 9.13
N LYS A 629 17.03 -1.70 9.35
CA LYS A 629 17.76 -0.92 8.35
C LYS A 629 18.96 -1.71 7.81
N GLY A 630 18.99 -1.90 6.50
CA GLY A 630 20.05 -2.55 5.74
C GLY A 630 20.99 -1.57 5.06
N THR A 631 21.36 -1.86 3.82
CA THR A 631 22.30 -1.06 3.02
C THR A 631 21.68 0.29 2.62
N LEU A 632 22.49 1.36 2.58
CA LEU A 632 22.09 2.64 1.96
C LEU A 632 21.84 2.42 0.46
N LEU A 633 20.62 2.71 0.01
CA LEU A 633 20.19 2.54 -1.39
C LEU A 633 20.30 3.85 -2.16
N ASP A 634 19.88 4.95 -1.54
CA ASP A 634 19.89 6.28 -2.13
C ASP A 634 20.32 7.32 -1.10
N ASP A 635 21.42 8.02 -1.41
CA ASP A 635 21.94 9.15 -0.65
C ASP A 635 21.45 10.42 -1.36
N LYS A 636 20.66 11.25 -0.70
CA LYS A 636 20.08 12.45 -1.35
C LYS A 636 21.10 13.57 -1.57
N GLY A 637 22.33 13.40 -1.09
CA GLY A 637 23.42 14.36 -1.21
C GLY A 637 23.24 15.58 -0.31
N THR A 638 22.47 15.42 0.77
CA THR A 638 22.16 16.48 1.73
C THR A 638 23.06 16.41 2.97
N ASP A 639 23.02 17.44 3.81
CA ASP A 639 23.65 17.46 5.13
C ASP A 639 22.80 16.71 6.19
N ARG A 640 21.59 16.26 5.83
CA ARG A 640 20.69 15.46 6.67
C ARG A 640 20.75 13.98 6.22
N THR A 641 20.29 13.06 7.05
CA THR A 641 20.33 11.60 6.78
C THR A 641 18.97 10.94 6.94
N ASP A 642 17.96 11.74 7.24
CA ASP A 642 16.55 11.37 7.37
C ASP A 642 15.82 11.38 6.01
N ASP A 643 16.40 11.99 4.97
CA ASP A 643 15.97 11.85 3.58
C ASP A 643 16.56 10.63 2.84
N ASP A 644 17.71 10.15 3.31
CA ASP A 644 18.37 8.95 2.78
C ASP A 644 17.48 7.71 2.86
N VAL A 645 17.52 6.91 1.79
CA VAL A 645 16.74 5.69 1.65
C VAL A 645 17.63 4.47 1.85
N TYR A 646 17.19 3.55 2.70
CA TYR A 646 17.91 2.34 3.06
C TYR A 646 17.04 1.11 2.81
N GLU A 647 17.69 -0.01 2.53
CA GLU A 647 17.06 -1.31 2.39
C GLU A 647 16.36 -1.72 3.69
N ALA A 648 15.21 -2.37 3.58
CA ALA A 648 14.59 -3.05 4.71
C ALA A 648 14.96 -4.53 4.70
N VAL A 649 15.42 -5.03 5.85
CA VAL A 649 15.91 -6.40 6.02
C VAL A 649 15.18 -7.07 7.16
N VAL A 650 14.57 -8.22 6.90
CA VAL A 650 13.97 -9.08 7.92
C VAL A 650 15.06 -9.93 8.56
N LYS A 651 15.16 -9.89 9.89
CA LYS A 651 16.13 -10.66 10.68
C LYS A 651 15.45 -11.51 11.75
N GLN A 652 16.12 -12.60 12.12
CA GLN A 652 15.78 -13.42 13.29
C GLN A 652 17.07 -13.82 14.00
N GLY A 653 17.18 -13.54 15.30
CA GLY A 653 18.39 -13.87 16.08
C GLY A 653 19.68 -13.24 15.54
N GLY A 654 19.58 -12.13 14.82
CA GLY A 654 20.70 -11.45 14.16
C GLY A 654 21.07 -11.95 12.76
N GLU A 655 20.46 -13.02 12.26
CA GLU A 655 20.66 -13.51 10.89
C GLU A 655 19.70 -12.85 9.90
N ASN A 656 20.19 -12.49 8.71
CA ASN A 656 19.37 -11.92 7.64
C ASN A 656 18.52 -13.02 6.98
N LEU A 657 17.21 -12.98 7.20
CA LEU A 657 16.26 -13.91 6.59
C LEU A 657 15.85 -13.46 5.18
N HIS A 658 15.61 -12.16 5.01
CA HIS A 658 15.16 -11.61 3.73
C HIS A 658 15.57 -10.14 3.60
N ALA A 659 16.00 -9.74 2.42
CA ALA A 659 16.21 -8.33 2.08
C ALA A 659 15.20 -7.94 1.01
N PHE A 660 14.37 -6.94 1.31
CA PHE A 660 13.30 -6.54 0.41
C PHE A 660 13.89 -5.83 -0.80
N LYS A 661 13.45 -6.24 -1.99
CA LYS A 661 13.73 -5.50 -3.21
C LYS A 661 12.66 -4.43 -3.41
N ASN A 662 13.06 -3.28 -3.91
CA ASN A 662 12.23 -2.09 -4.07
C ASN A 662 11.84 -1.83 -5.54
N MET A 663 11.79 -2.87 -6.37
CA MET A 663 11.44 -2.72 -7.79
C MET A 663 9.93 -2.74 -7.98
N GLY A 664 9.41 -1.77 -8.74
CA GLY A 664 8.04 -1.72 -9.22
C GLY A 664 7.95 -1.56 -10.73
N PHE A 665 6.80 -1.94 -11.28
CA PHE A 665 6.55 -1.94 -12.72
C PHE A 665 5.24 -1.26 -13.07
N TYR A 666 5.26 -0.46 -14.14
CA TYR A 666 4.09 0.29 -14.61
C TYR A 666 4.02 0.27 -16.11
N ILE A 667 2.81 0.37 -16.65
CA ILE A 667 2.60 0.50 -18.09
C ILE A 667 1.62 1.64 -18.36
N THR A 668 1.93 2.49 -19.34
CA THR A 668 0.97 3.49 -19.78
C THR A 668 -0.18 2.81 -20.50
N GLU A 669 -1.39 3.33 -20.32
CA GLU A 669 -2.53 2.82 -21.07
C GLU A 669 -2.36 3.01 -22.58
N GLU A 670 -3.04 2.16 -23.34
CA GLU A 670 -3.11 2.30 -24.79
C GLU A 670 -4.25 3.26 -25.14
N MET A 671 -3.93 4.38 -25.82
CA MET A 671 -4.94 5.33 -26.26
C MET A 671 -5.43 5.00 -27.66
N LYS A 672 -6.75 4.98 -27.83
CA LYS A 672 -7.42 4.78 -29.12
C LYS A 672 -8.23 5.99 -29.53
N ASN A 673 -8.24 6.30 -30.82
CA ASN A 673 -9.15 7.30 -31.38
C ASN A 673 -10.59 6.78 -31.45
N GLU A 674 -11.53 7.64 -31.87
CA GLU A 674 -12.95 7.30 -32.04
C GLU A 674 -13.22 6.12 -32.99
N ARG A 675 -12.26 5.82 -33.87
CA ARG A 675 -12.33 4.69 -34.83
C ARG A 675 -11.77 3.39 -34.25
N GLY A 676 -11.23 3.43 -33.02
CA GLY A 676 -10.60 2.29 -32.36
C GLY A 676 -9.15 2.05 -32.77
N GLU A 677 -8.53 2.97 -33.51
CA GLU A 677 -7.11 2.87 -33.91
C GLU A 677 -6.23 3.38 -32.77
N VAL A 678 -5.14 2.67 -32.49
CA VAL A 678 -4.16 3.09 -31.48
C VAL A 678 -3.47 4.37 -31.95
N VAL A 679 -3.60 5.42 -31.17
CA VAL A 679 -2.94 6.72 -31.39
C VAL A 679 -1.74 6.92 -30.49
N ASN A 680 -1.71 6.26 -29.33
CA ASN A 680 -0.56 6.22 -28.44
C ASN A 680 -0.43 4.80 -27.86
N GLY A 681 0.75 4.19 -28.04
CA GLY A 681 1.04 2.85 -27.55
C GLY A 681 1.30 2.81 -26.05
N SER A 682 1.31 1.60 -25.50
CA SER A 682 1.71 1.37 -24.11
C SER A 682 3.24 1.34 -23.99
N ASN A 683 3.78 2.05 -23.00
CA ASN A 683 5.20 2.06 -22.64
C ASN A 683 5.36 1.36 -21.28
N LEU A 684 6.28 0.38 -21.19
CA LEU A 684 6.64 -0.28 -19.94
C LEU A 684 7.71 0.50 -19.20
N PHE A 685 7.57 0.62 -17.88
CA PHE A 685 8.52 1.27 -16.99
C PHE A 685 8.98 0.30 -15.90
N ILE A 686 10.26 0.38 -15.58
CA ILE A 686 10.88 -0.29 -14.42
C ILE A 686 11.36 0.80 -13.49
N HIS A 687 10.97 0.74 -12.22
CA HIS A 687 11.35 1.72 -11.21
C HIS A 687 11.95 1.00 -10.00
N ASP A 688 13.17 1.35 -9.60
CA ASP A 688 13.68 1.01 -8.27
C ASP A 688 13.35 2.16 -7.32
N HIS A 689 12.30 1.99 -6.52
CA HIS A 689 11.84 2.97 -5.54
C HIS A 689 12.84 3.20 -4.40
N GLY A 690 13.74 2.25 -4.16
CA GLY A 690 14.75 2.34 -3.12
C GLY A 690 15.95 3.17 -3.55
N LYS A 691 16.43 2.96 -4.77
CA LYS A 691 17.51 3.74 -5.39
C LYS A 691 17.03 5.01 -6.12
N ASN A 692 15.72 5.17 -6.26
CA ASN A 692 15.07 6.23 -7.04
C ASN A 692 15.60 6.31 -8.47
N VAL A 693 15.62 5.18 -9.19
CA VAL A 693 16.06 5.10 -10.59
C VAL A 693 14.96 4.50 -11.46
N ARG A 694 14.60 5.19 -12.54
CA ARG A 694 13.54 4.77 -13.47
C ARG A 694 14.05 4.56 -14.89
N TYR A 695 13.60 3.47 -15.52
CA TYR A 695 13.83 3.18 -16.92
C TYR A 695 12.50 3.15 -17.68
N GLN A 696 12.40 3.94 -18.76
CA GLN A 696 11.33 3.81 -19.75
C GLN A 696 11.80 2.87 -20.85
N LEU A 697 11.06 1.80 -21.12
CA LEU A 697 11.38 0.91 -22.22
C LEU A 697 10.80 1.43 -23.55
N PRO A 698 11.43 1.11 -24.70
CA PRO A 698 10.90 1.45 -26.02
C PRO A 698 9.50 0.85 -26.26
N GLU A 699 8.68 1.50 -27.08
CA GLU A 699 7.31 1.08 -27.41
C GLU A 699 7.24 -0.32 -28.05
N GLU A 700 8.33 -0.81 -28.64
CA GLU A 700 8.39 -2.16 -29.21
C GLU A 700 8.37 -3.26 -28.15
N VAL A 701 8.70 -2.94 -26.89
CA VAL A 701 8.66 -3.87 -25.77
C VAL A 701 7.21 -4.14 -25.40
N THR A 702 6.74 -5.30 -25.83
CA THR A 702 5.34 -5.75 -25.68
C THR A 702 5.24 -7.09 -24.95
N HIS A 703 6.37 -7.70 -24.62
CA HIS A 703 6.45 -9.02 -24.02
C HIS A 703 7.53 -9.09 -22.93
N LEU A 704 7.39 -10.06 -22.02
CA LEU A 704 8.46 -10.57 -21.18
C LEU A 704 8.82 -11.98 -21.62
N LYS A 705 10.10 -12.20 -21.86
CA LYS A 705 10.66 -13.50 -22.21
C LYS A 705 11.18 -14.21 -20.97
N LEU A 706 10.73 -15.44 -20.76
CA LEU A 706 11.28 -16.32 -19.76
C LEU A 706 12.67 -16.81 -20.19
N VAL A 707 13.69 -16.58 -19.37
CA VAL A 707 15.05 -17.06 -19.62
C VAL A 707 15.59 -17.77 -18.37
N GLN A 708 16.62 -18.59 -18.56
CA GLN A 708 17.36 -19.20 -17.46
C GLN A 708 18.69 -18.48 -17.31
N LYS A 709 18.95 -17.92 -16.13
CA LYS A 709 20.17 -17.17 -15.82
C LYS A 709 20.50 -17.32 -14.32
N ASP A 710 21.78 -17.48 -14.00
CA ASP A 710 22.28 -17.59 -12.62
C ASP A 710 21.50 -18.61 -11.77
N ASP A 711 21.35 -19.82 -12.32
CA ASP A 711 20.65 -20.99 -11.75
C ASP A 711 19.16 -20.82 -11.46
N GLY A 712 18.51 -19.77 -12.00
CA GLY A 712 17.07 -19.54 -11.84
C GLY A 712 16.38 -19.04 -13.10
N TYR A 713 15.05 -19.02 -13.05
CA TYR A 713 14.22 -18.36 -14.05
C TYR A 713 14.25 -16.84 -13.87
N LYS A 714 14.25 -16.10 -14.97
CA LYS A 714 14.14 -14.63 -15.02
C LYS A 714 13.19 -14.21 -16.14
N LEU A 715 12.54 -13.07 -15.98
CA LEU A 715 11.76 -12.42 -17.02
C LEU A 715 12.59 -11.28 -17.62
N VAL A 716 12.62 -11.17 -18.95
CA VAL A 716 13.41 -10.16 -19.66
C VAL A 716 12.52 -9.40 -20.64
N PRO A 717 12.56 -8.06 -20.67
CA PRO A 717 11.84 -7.28 -21.66
C PRO A 717 12.19 -7.65 -23.11
N ALA A 718 11.16 -7.93 -23.92
CA ALA A 718 11.29 -8.38 -25.29
C ALA A 718 10.17 -7.84 -26.21
N ASP A 719 10.42 -7.89 -27.52
CA ASP A 719 9.38 -7.69 -28.53
C ASP A 719 8.54 -8.97 -28.76
N GLU A 720 7.51 -8.86 -29.60
CA GLU A 720 6.67 -9.98 -30.05
C GLU A 720 7.43 -11.14 -30.73
N ARG A 721 8.68 -10.89 -31.16
CA ARG A 721 9.55 -11.88 -31.82
C ARG A 721 10.52 -12.54 -30.84
N GLY A 722 10.54 -12.08 -29.58
CA GLY A 722 11.43 -12.57 -28.54
C GLY A 722 12.84 -11.98 -28.57
N ASN A 723 13.05 -10.86 -29.28
CA ASN A 723 14.30 -10.10 -29.23
C ASN A 723 14.36 -9.33 -27.90
N GLU A 724 15.43 -9.54 -27.13
CA GLU A 724 15.61 -8.91 -25.83
C GLU A 724 16.13 -7.48 -25.95
N TYR A 725 15.60 -6.58 -25.11
CA TYR A 725 16.02 -5.19 -25.08
C TYR A 725 17.06 -4.96 -23.98
N ARG A 726 18.10 -4.19 -24.32
CA ARG A 726 19.20 -3.82 -23.41
C ARG A 726 19.31 -2.32 -23.19
N TYR A 727 18.47 -1.55 -23.88
CA TYR A 727 18.50 -0.09 -23.84
C TYR A 727 17.11 0.43 -23.46
N ASP A 728 17.08 1.53 -22.73
CA ASP A 728 15.87 2.32 -22.49
C ASP A 728 15.45 3.10 -23.76
N ALA A 729 14.35 3.84 -23.69
CA ALA A 729 13.82 4.64 -24.79
C ALA A 729 14.76 5.79 -25.21
N GLN A 730 15.70 6.18 -24.34
CA GLN A 730 16.71 7.22 -24.58
C GLN A 730 18.03 6.64 -25.14
N GLY A 731 18.16 5.31 -25.21
CA GLY A 731 19.34 4.61 -25.71
C GLY A 731 20.40 4.31 -24.64
N ASN A 732 20.13 4.54 -23.35
CA ASN A 732 21.03 4.19 -22.27
C ASN A 732 20.97 2.69 -21.97
N THR A 733 22.09 2.10 -21.59
CA THR A 733 22.13 0.66 -21.25
C THR A 733 21.40 0.41 -19.94
N ILE A 734 20.49 -0.56 -19.93
CA ILE A 734 19.79 -1.02 -18.73
C ILE A 734 20.69 -2.05 -18.03
N PRO A 735 21.10 -1.81 -16.77
CA PRO A 735 21.85 -2.78 -15.97
C PRO A 735 21.16 -4.15 -15.88
N ASP A 736 21.97 -5.21 -15.78
CA ASP A 736 21.47 -6.59 -15.67
C ASP A 736 20.54 -6.79 -14.45
N GLU A 737 20.75 -6.04 -13.36
CA GLU A 737 19.89 -6.07 -12.16
C GLU A 737 18.44 -5.67 -12.45
N TYR A 738 18.18 -4.78 -13.41
CA TYR A 738 16.84 -4.35 -13.81
C TYR A 738 16.34 -5.06 -15.07
N LYS A 739 17.26 -5.43 -15.98
CA LYS A 739 16.93 -6.15 -17.21
C LYS A 739 16.38 -7.55 -16.93
N TYR A 740 16.99 -8.28 -15.98
CA TYR A 740 16.59 -9.64 -15.64
C TYR A 740 15.71 -9.65 -14.38
N ILE A 741 14.41 -9.43 -14.62
CA ILE A 741 13.37 -9.34 -13.59
C ILE A 741 13.25 -10.69 -12.88
N ASP A 742 13.30 -10.64 -11.55
CA ASP A 742 13.18 -11.81 -10.69
C ASP A 742 11.72 -12.30 -10.62
N PRO A 743 11.45 -13.62 -10.71
CA PRO A 743 10.10 -14.17 -10.55
C PRO A 743 9.38 -13.75 -9.27
N VAL A 744 10.11 -13.34 -8.23
CA VAL A 744 9.53 -12.82 -6.99
C VAL A 744 8.62 -11.60 -7.20
N PHE A 745 8.78 -10.88 -8.32
CA PHE A 745 7.95 -9.73 -8.68
C PHE A 745 6.75 -10.10 -9.56
N ALA A 746 6.58 -11.38 -9.92
CA ALA A 746 5.49 -11.82 -10.79
C ALA A 746 4.49 -12.62 -9.95
N HIS A 747 3.31 -12.06 -9.73
CA HIS A 747 2.33 -12.60 -8.80
C HIS A 747 1.06 -13.07 -9.51
N GLU A 748 0.48 -14.15 -8.98
CA GLU A 748 -0.86 -14.60 -9.29
C GLU A 748 -1.86 -13.82 -8.45
N TYR A 749 -2.97 -13.44 -9.08
CA TYR A 749 -4.02 -12.74 -8.38
C TYR A 749 -5.37 -13.41 -8.59
N GLU A 750 -6.14 -13.48 -7.51
CA GLU A 750 -7.54 -13.83 -7.59
C GLU A 750 -8.35 -12.57 -7.94
N LYS A 751 -9.05 -12.63 -9.08
CA LYS A 751 -10.02 -11.61 -9.45
C LYS A 751 -11.29 -11.84 -8.63
N ARG A 752 -11.52 -10.97 -7.65
CA ARG A 752 -12.82 -10.93 -6.96
C ARG A 752 -13.80 -10.20 -7.84
N ASP A 753 -14.70 -10.92 -8.51
CA ASP A 753 -15.68 -10.33 -9.44
C ASP A 753 -16.56 -9.21 -8.84
N TYR A 754 -16.62 -9.16 -7.51
CA TYR A 754 -17.41 -8.21 -6.73
C TYR A 754 -16.62 -7.02 -6.17
N SER A 755 -15.29 -7.05 -6.25
CA SER A 755 -14.40 -5.97 -5.80
C SER A 755 -13.57 -5.46 -6.98
N HIS A 756 -13.17 -4.18 -6.95
CA HIS A 756 -12.20 -3.66 -7.94
C HIS A 756 -10.76 -4.11 -7.64
N LYS A 757 -10.57 -4.93 -6.60
CA LYS A 757 -9.27 -5.39 -6.11
C LYS A 757 -8.91 -6.77 -6.67
N HIS A 758 -7.64 -6.91 -7.00
CA HIS A 758 -7.01 -8.18 -7.33
C HIS A 758 -6.27 -8.64 -6.08
N ILE A 759 -6.54 -9.82 -5.52
CA ILE A 759 -5.83 -10.26 -4.31
C ILE A 759 -4.61 -11.07 -4.70
N ASN A 760 -3.43 -10.70 -4.20
CA ASN A 760 -2.21 -11.47 -4.37
C ASN A 760 -2.36 -12.80 -3.63
N VAL A 761 -2.38 -13.89 -4.39
CA VAL A 761 -2.56 -15.24 -3.85
C VAL A 761 -1.29 -16.07 -3.94
N GLY A 762 -0.23 -15.56 -4.59
CA GLY A 762 1.05 -16.24 -4.68
C GLY A 762 1.94 -15.72 -5.81
N LEU A 763 3.05 -16.42 -6.05
CA LEU A 763 3.93 -16.17 -7.19
C LEU A 763 3.45 -16.95 -8.41
N ILE A 764 3.65 -16.38 -9.61
CA ILE A 764 3.43 -17.12 -10.86
C ILE A 764 4.36 -18.33 -10.88
N ASN A 765 3.78 -19.52 -11.03
CA ASN A 765 4.59 -20.73 -11.23
C ASN A 765 5.20 -20.72 -12.64
N LEU A 766 6.34 -20.04 -12.80
CA LEU A 766 7.06 -19.96 -14.07
C LEU A 766 7.73 -21.27 -14.48
N GLU A 767 7.96 -22.19 -13.54
CA GLU A 767 8.61 -23.49 -13.79
C GLU A 767 7.78 -24.40 -14.71
N LYS A 768 6.48 -24.14 -14.83
CA LYS A 768 5.60 -24.86 -15.77
C LYS A 768 5.86 -24.49 -17.25
N TYR A 769 6.64 -23.45 -17.52
CA TYR A 769 6.94 -22.98 -18.87
C TYR A 769 8.38 -23.27 -19.28
N ALA A 770 8.58 -23.55 -20.58
CA ALA A 770 9.91 -23.74 -21.13
C ALA A 770 10.66 -22.39 -21.27
N PRO A 771 11.99 -22.35 -21.05
CA PRO A 771 12.80 -21.18 -21.40
C PRO A 771 12.56 -20.74 -22.85
N GLY A 772 12.50 -19.43 -23.08
CA GLY A 772 12.14 -18.80 -24.34
C GLY A 772 10.65 -18.49 -24.49
N LYS A 773 9.79 -18.93 -23.56
CA LYS A 773 8.38 -18.55 -23.52
C LYS A 773 8.22 -17.03 -23.47
N LEU A 774 7.30 -16.49 -24.27
CA LEU A 774 6.93 -15.08 -24.26
C LEU A 774 5.59 -14.92 -23.54
N PHE A 775 5.52 -13.94 -22.65
CA PHE A 775 4.31 -13.48 -22.00
C PHE A 775 3.99 -12.08 -22.48
N THR A 776 2.79 -11.83 -22.99
CA THR A 776 2.39 -10.49 -23.43
C THR A 776 2.13 -9.61 -22.21
N ILE A 777 2.60 -8.36 -22.24
CA ILE A 777 2.28 -7.37 -21.21
C ILE A 777 1.12 -6.48 -21.68
N LYS A 778 0.19 -6.15 -20.79
CA LYS A 778 -0.94 -5.25 -21.08
C LYS A 778 -1.22 -4.33 -19.88
N HIS A 779 -1.74 -3.14 -20.18
CA HIS A 779 -2.27 -2.24 -19.16
C HIS A 779 -3.57 -2.81 -18.58
N ASP A 780 -3.87 -2.47 -17.33
CA ASP A 780 -5.18 -2.78 -16.73
C ASP A 780 -6.19 -1.66 -17.03
N PRO A 781 -7.21 -1.88 -17.88
CA PRO A 781 -8.19 -0.83 -18.22
C PRO A 781 -9.12 -0.48 -17.04
N ASN A 782 -9.12 -1.32 -15.99
CA ASN A 782 -9.91 -1.13 -14.77
C ASN A 782 -9.06 -0.65 -13.59
N ASP A 783 -7.84 -0.19 -13.85
CA ASP A 783 -6.97 0.35 -12.82
C ASP A 783 -7.63 1.56 -12.13
N TYR A 784 -7.53 1.64 -10.81
CA TYR A 784 -8.12 2.72 -10.01
C TYR A 784 -7.43 4.08 -10.26
N HIS A 785 -6.21 4.08 -10.81
CA HIS A 785 -5.56 5.31 -11.28
C HIS A 785 -6.30 5.96 -12.44
N ILE A 786 -7.06 5.18 -13.21
CA ILE A 786 -7.88 5.70 -14.30
C ILE A 786 -9.11 6.36 -13.67
N GLN A 787 -9.03 7.68 -13.55
CA GLN A 787 -10.11 8.48 -12.98
C GLN A 787 -11.37 8.39 -13.85
N ARG A 788 -12.50 8.13 -13.20
CA ARG A 788 -13.81 7.99 -13.87
C ARG A 788 -14.85 8.87 -13.18
N ASN A 789 -15.78 9.42 -13.96
CA ASN A 789 -16.95 10.11 -13.42
C ASN A 789 -17.98 9.11 -12.86
N SER A 790 -19.05 9.62 -12.25
CA SER A 790 -20.15 8.81 -11.73
C SER A 790 -20.87 7.95 -12.79
N GLY A 791 -20.73 8.29 -14.08
CA GLY A 791 -21.19 7.49 -15.22
C GLY A 791 -20.24 6.38 -15.66
N GLY A 792 -19.04 6.29 -15.07
CA GLY A 792 -17.99 5.33 -15.42
C GLY A 792 -17.11 5.75 -16.61
N GLU A 793 -17.29 6.96 -17.13
CA GLU A 793 -16.49 7.50 -18.25
C GLU A 793 -15.13 7.97 -17.75
N ILE A 794 -14.07 7.73 -18.53
CA ILE A 794 -12.73 8.20 -18.16
C ILE A 794 -12.68 9.72 -18.27
N VAL A 795 -12.25 10.38 -17.19
CA VAL A 795 -12.13 11.84 -17.09
C VAL A 795 -10.67 12.18 -17.21
N ARG A 796 -10.29 13.16 -18.04
CA ARG A 796 -8.89 13.54 -18.26
C ARG A 796 -8.75 15.04 -18.34
N ILE A 797 -7.66 15.54 -17.81
CA ILE A 797 -7.24 16.92 -18.05
C ILE A 797 -6.29 16.90 -19.25
N LYS A 798 -6.67 17.58 -20.34
CA LYS A 798 -5.89 17.62 -21.59
C LYS A 798 -5.57 16.20 -22.12
N ASP A 799 -4.38 15.98 -22.66
CA ASP A 799 -3.91 14.70 -23.21
C ASP A 799 -3.25 13.78 -22.15
N GLN A 800 -3.66 13.88 -20.89
CA GLN A 800 -3.09 13.06 -19.81
C GLN A 800 -3.26 11.56 -20.12
N THR A 801 -2.15 10.83 -20.01
CA THR A 801 -2.09 9.36 -20.09
C THR A 801 -1.97 8.77 -18.69
N TYR A 802 -2.74 7.72 -18.37
CA TYR A 802 -2.65 7.03 -17.09
C TYR A 802 -1.56 5.98 -17.09
N PHE A 803 -0.88 5.88 -15.94
CA PHE A 803 -0.01 4.76 -15.59
C PHE A 803 -0.84 3.71 -14.86
N THR A 804 -0.66 2.46 -15.24
CA THR A 804 -1.45 1.34 -14.74
C THR A 804 -0.57 0.16 -14.38
N LYS A 805 -1.16 -0.83 -13.70
CA LYS A 805 -0.57 -2.14 -13.41
C LYS A 805 -0.18 -2.89 -14.68
N VAL A 806 0.89 -3.67 -14.60
CA VAL A 806 1.40 -4.49 -15.71
C VAL A 806 0.84 -5.91 -15.64
N LYS A 807 -0.20 -6.20 -16.41
CA LYS A 807 -0.78 -7.55 -16.52
C LYS A 807 0.03 -8.44 -17.45
N LEU A 808 0.19 -9.71 -17.07
CA LEU A 808 0.91 -10.74 -17.82
C LEU A 808 -0.05 -11.76 -18.41
N PHE A 809 0.15 -12.08 -19.69
CA PHE A 809 -0.70 -13.00 -20.43
C PHE A 809 0.11 -14.14 -21.07
N ASP A 810 -0.40 -15.36 -21.00
CA ASP A 810 -0.02 -16.44 -21.90
C ASP A 810 -1.08 -16.59 -23.01
N GLY A 811 -0.78 -16.03 -24.19
CA GLY A 811 -1.77 -15.90 -25.26
C GLY A 811 -2.91 -14.98 -24.84
N ASP A 812 -4.12 -15.53 -24.71
CA ASP A 812 -5.30 -14.80 -24.26
C ASP A 812 -5.61 -15.01 -22.77
N GLU A 813 -4.87 -15.89 -22.09
CA GLU A 813 -5.06 -16.20 -20.66
C GLU A 813 -4.25 -15.22 -19.79
N GLU A 814 -4.92 -14.47 -18.90
CA GLU A 814 -4.25 -13.68 -17.87
C GLU A 814 -3.66 -14.63 -16.84
N ILE A 815 -2.34 -14.58 -16.64
CA ILE A 815 -1.62 -15.48 -15.72
C ILE A 815 -1.17 -14.78 -14.44
N GLY A 816 -1.29 -13.45 -14.38
CA GLY A 816 -0.89 -12.64 -13.22
C GLY A 816 -0.53 -11.20 -13.60
N MET A 817 0.18 -10.51 -12.72
CA MET A 817 0.73 -9.16 -12.97
C MET A 817 2.06 -8.97 -12.25
N LEU A 818 2.82 -7.96 -12.65
CA LEU A 818 4.05 -7.57 -11.96
C LEU A 818 3.75 -6.74 -10.71
N SER A 819 4.53 -6.93 -9.65
CA SER A 819 4.40 -6.20 -8.40
C SER A 819 4.78 -4.74 -8.54
N ASN A 820 4.30 -3.94 -7.61
CA ASN A 820 4.64 -2.53 -7.55
C ASN A 820 4.68 -2.04 -6.11
N ASN A 821 5.40 -2.80 -5.31
CA ASN A 821 5.59 -2.59 -3.89
C ASN A 821 7.01 -2.12 -3.60
N PHE A 822 7.15 -1.37 -2.53
CA PHE A 822 8.46 -1.01 -1.97
C PHE A 822 8.41 -1.10 -0.45
N HIS A 823 9.57 -1.40 0.11
CA HIS A 823 9.84 -1.62 1.52
C HIS A 823 11.22 -1.07 1.81
N ASN A 824 11.27 0.09 2.45
CA ASN A 824 12.51 0.78 2.72
C ASN A 824 12.47 1.47 4.08
N PHE A 825 13.63 1.85 4.57
CA PHE A 825 13.76 2.78 5.66
C PHE A 825 14.12 4.14 5.10
N LYS A 826 13.51 5.17 5.69
CA LYS A 826 13.93 6.54 5.51
C LYS A 826 14.13 7.17 6.88
N GLY A 827 15.37 7.56 7.16
CA GLY A 827 15.80 7.84 8.53
C GLY A 827 15.69 6.60 9.44
N LYS A 828 14.82 6.68 10.47
CA LYS A 828 14.45 5.59 11.38
C LYS A 828 13.12 4.92 11.02
N ILE A 829 12.37 5.49 10.08
CA ILE A 829 10.99 5.10 9.80
C ILE A 829 10.99 4.09 8.65
N PHE A 830 10.38 2.95 8.89
CA PHE A 830 10.09 1.95 7.88
C PHE A 830 8.85 2.39 7.08
N PHE A 831 8.93 2.30 5.76
CA PHE A 831 7.81 2.50 4.86
C PHE A 831 7.52 1.22 4.07
N SER A 832 6.25 0.86 3.98
CA SER A 832 5.77 -0.23 3.13
C SER A 832 4.53 0.18 2.37
N ALA A 833 4.56 0.06 1.05
CA ALA A 833 3.38 0.32 0.21
C ALA A 833 3.31 -0.64 -0.98
N ASP A 834 2.12 -0.75 -1.58
CA ASP A 834 1.89 -1.45 -2.86
C ASP A 834 0.98 -0.62 -3.76
N TYR A 835 1.60 0.01 -4.75
CA TYR A 835 0.92 0.84 -5.72
C TYR A 835 0.16 0.04 -6.78
N ASN A 836 0.15 -1.29 -6.71
CA ASN A 836 -0.87 -2.08 -7.40
C ASN A 836 -2.23 -2.02 -6.70
N TYR A 837 -2.35 -1.42 -5.52
CA TYR A 837 -3.58 -1.42 -4.73
C TYR A 837 -4.08 -0.03 -4.36
N SER A 838 -3.22 0.82 -3.79
CA SER A 838 -3.55 2.21 -3.49
C SER A 838 -2.27 3.05 -3.34
N TYR A 839 -2.32 4.32 -3.76
CA TYR A 839 -1.26 5.31 -3.43
C TYR A 839 -1.46 5.95 -2.06
N ASN A 840 -2.68 5.95 -1.54
CA ASN A 840 -3.04 6.68 -0.32
C ASN A 840 -2.88 5.84 0.95
N ASP A 841 -2.25 4.67 0.83
CA ASP A 841 -2.31 3.62 1.82
C ASP A 841 -0.94 2.95 1.93
N PHE A 842 -0.24 3.24 3.03
CA PHE A 842 1.11 2.78 3.29
C PHE A 842 1.32 2.65 4.80
N LEU A 843 2.09 1.66 5.23
CA LEU A 843 2.53 1.54 6.61
C LEU A 843 3.75 2.44 6.81
N SER A 844 3.71 3.26 7.86
CA SER A 844 4.91 3.87 8.43
C SER A 844 5.08 3.45 9.88
N SER A 845 6.26 2.97 10.25
CA SER A 845 6.49 2.41 11.57
C SER A 845 7.94 2.52 12.00
N VAL A 846 8.17 2.71 13.30
CA VAL A 846 9.49 2.63 13.92
C VAL A 846 9.85 1.18 14.27
N SER A 847 8.84 0.34 14.53
CA SER A 847 8.99 -1.08 14.85
C SER A 847 7.91 -1.94 14.18
N PRO A 848 7.94 -2.07 12.84
CA PRO A 848 6.89 -2.77 12.09
C PRO A 848 6.80 -4.25 12.49
N GLN A 849 5.62 -4.68 12.93
CA GLN A 849 5.42 -6.10 13.26
C GLN A 849 5.34 -6.92 11.98
N VAL A 850 6.03 -8.06 11.96
CA VAL A 850 6.13 -8.91 10.79
C VAL A 850 5.92 -10.38 11.15
N GLU A 851 5.09 -11.05 10.37
CA GLU A 851 4.87 -12.48 10.44
C GLU A 851 5.41 -13.17 9.18
N ILE A 852 5.99 -14.35 9.35
CA ILE A 852 6.46 -15.20 8.26
C ILE A 852 5.76 -16.55 8.35
N GLU A 853 5.06 -16.91 7.27
CA GLU A 853 4.40 -18.20 7.07
C GLU A 853 5.17 -19.00 6.00
N ASP A 854 5.52 -20.25 6.31
CA ASP A 854 6.05 -21.19 5.31
C ASP A 854 4.90 -21.76 4.49
N MET A 855 4.94 -21.55 3.17
CA MET A 855 3.89 -21.95 2.24
C MET A 855 4.11 -23.37 1.67
N GLY A 856 5.17 -24.06 2.11
CA GLY A 856 5.69 -25.25 1.45
C GLY A 856 6.41 -24.90 0.14
N ASN A 857 7.08 -25.87 -0.48
CA ASN A 857 7.83 -25.73 -1.76
C ASN A 857 9.05 -24.78 -1.76
N GLY A 858 9.45 -24.27 -0.60
CA GLY A 858 10.53 -23.29 -0.45
C GLY A 858 10.07 -21.84 -0.61
N SER A 859 8.75 -21.59 -0.67
CA SER A 859 8.19 -20.24 -0.64
C SER A 859 7.77 -19.81 0.75
N LYS A 860 8.04 -18.54 1.09
CA LYS A 860 7.58 -17.91 2.34
C LYS A 860 6.64 -16.75 2.02
N LYS A 861 5.62 -16.57 2.84
CA LYS A 861 4.72 -15.42 2.82
C LYS A 861 5.05 -14.54 4.01
N ILE A 862 5.32 -13.27 3.74
CA ILE A 862 5.57 -12.25 4.76
C ILE A 862 4.36 -11.33 4.78
N THR A 863 3.85 -11.05 5.97
CA THR A 863 2.76 -10.11 6.21
C THR A 863 3.14 -9.12 7.30
N PHE A 864 2.75 -7.85 7.12
CA PHE A 864 2.82 -6.87 8.18
C PHE A 864 1.57 -6.94 9.06
N ASP A 865 1.71 -6.56 10.32
CA ASP A 865 0.60 -6.37 11.28
C ASP A 865 0.80 -5.06 12.06
N GLN A 866 -0.24 -4.65 12.79
CA GLN A 866 -0.20 -3.47 13.63
C GLN A 866 0.74 -3.63 14.82
N GLY A 867 1.59 -2.64 15.01
CA GLY A 867 2.54 -2.58 16.11
C GLY A 867 2.47 -1.29 16.90
N ASP A 868 2.96 -1.36 18.14
CA ASP A 868 3.17 -0.19 19.01
C ASP A 868 4.14 0.85 18.39
N GLY A 869 4.88 0.49 17.33
CA GLY A 869 5.76 1.42 16.63
C GLY A 869 5.11 2.18 15.48
N ASP A 870 3.85 1.92 15.17
CA ASP A 870 3.19 2.46 13.99
C ASP A 870 2.89 3.95 14.16
N ILE A 871 3.27 4.74 13.16
CA ILE A 871 3.20 6.20 13.25
C ILE A 871 1.89 6.70 12.66
N GLY A 872 1.18 7.50 13.45
CA GLY A 872 -0.12 8.05 13.07
C GLY A 872 -1.11 6.95 12.68
N ASP A 873 -2.10 7.33 11.87
CA ASP A 873 -3.11 6.41 11.38
C ASP A 873 -2.64 5.63 10.14
N THR A 874 -1.33 5.47 9.94
CA THR A 874 -0.79 4.97 8.66
C THR A 874 -0.99 3.47 8.45
N ASN A 875 -1.13 2.68 9.52
CA ASN A 875 -1.54 1.28 9.39
C ASN A 875 -3.05 1.09 9.25
N ARG A 876 -3.82 2.17 9.03
CA ARG A 876 -5.25 2.09 8.80
C ARG A 876 -5.54 1.76 7.32
N GLY A 877 -5.11 0.61 6.79
CA GLY A 877 -5.41 0.24 5.39
C GLY A 877 -4.71 -0.99 4.79
N TYR A 878 -4.51 -0.99 3.47
CA TYR A 878 -4.09 -2.07 2.57
C TYR A 878 -2.85 -2.87 3.02
N THR A 879 -1.96 -2.32 3.85
CA THR A 879 -0.85 -3.10 4.42
C THR A 879 -1.31 -4.35 5.16
N ASP A 880 -2.54 -4.36 5.66
CA ASP A 880 -3.27 -5.55 6.16
C ASP A 880 -3.38 -6.72 5.15
N TYR A 881 -3.47 -6.38 3.87
CA TYR A 881 -3.61 -7.29 2.73
C TYR A 881 -2.29 -7.59 2.02
N GLN A 882 -1.24 -6.82 2.32
CA GLN A 882 0.05 -6.98 1.66
C GLN A 882 0.66 -8.32 2.03
N ARG A 883 0.83 -9.17 1.01
CA ARG A 883 1.45 -10.50 1.12
C ARG A 883 2.67 -10.51 0.23
N ILE A 884 3.85 -10.56 0.85
CA ILE A 884 5.10 -10.61 0.11
C ILE A 884 5.52 -12.07 0.05
N PHE A 885 5.57 -12.60 -1.17
CA PHE A 885 5.99 -13.95 -1.39
C PHE A 885 7.46 -13.96 -1.77
N THR A 886 8.23 -14.81 -1.12
CA THR A 886 9.65 -15.01 -1.39
C THR A 886 9.90 -16.48 -1.70
N LYS A 887 11.04 -16.78 -2.32
CA LYS A 887 11.48 -18.16 -2.58
C LYS A 887 12.90 -18.31 -2.04
N GLU A 888 13.14 -19.30 -1.18
CA GLU A 888 14.47 -19.56 -0.67
C GLU A 888 15.41 -19.95 -1.82
N LYS A 889 16.58 -19.32 -1.87
CA LYS A 889 17.68 -19.88 -2.64
C LYS A 889 18.12 -21.14 -1.91
N GLN A 890 17.98 -22.31 -2.53
CA GLN A 890 18.66 -23.50 -2.04
C GLN A 890 20.17 -23.18 -2.01
N THR A 891 20.71 -22.98 -0.82
CA THR A 891 22.15 -22.88 -0.63
C THR A 891 22.74 -24.24 -0.96
N GLU A 892 23.50 -24.31 -2.05
CA GLU A 892 24.32 -25.49 -2.33
C GLU A 892 25.19 -25.77 -1.09
N SER A 893 24.98 -26.93 -0.48
CA SER A 893 25.97 -27.48 0.45
C SER A 893 27.32 -27.54 -0.28
N PRO A 894 28.44 -27.11 0.34
CA PRO A 894 29.72 -27.07 -0.34
C PRO A 894 30.09 -28.48 -0.82
N LYS A 895 30.05 -28.68 -2.15
CA LYS A 895 30.56 -29.90 -2.79
C LYS A 895 32.07 -29.99 -2.52
N GLY A 896 32.44 -30.96 -1.69
CA GLY A 896 33.72 -31.66 -1.78
C GLY A 896 34.84 -31.19 -0.86
N GLN A 897 34.75 -31.48 0.43
CA GLN A 897 35.93 -31.96 1.15
C GLN A 897 35.99 -33.48 1.00
N VAL A 898 36.81 -33.93 0.04
CA VAL A 898 37.30 -35.30 0.02
C VAL A 898 38.19 -35.46 1.26
N SER A 899 37.67 -36.12 2.29
CA SER A 899 38.48 -36.70 3.34
C SER A 899 39.28 -37.86 2.73
N GLU A 900 40.48 -37.56 2.22
CA GLU A 900 41.51 -38.57 2.01
C GLU A 900 41.90 -39.16 3.37
N THR A 901 41.43 -40.38 3.64
CA THR A 901 41.99 -41.23 4.69
C THR A 901 43.42 -41.59 4.29
N LYS A 902 44.38 -40.97 4.96
CA LYS A 902 45.79 -41.37 4.92
C LYS A 902 45.92 -42.82 5.38
N THR A 903 46.23 -43.70 4.43
CA THR A 903 47.04 -44.88 4.70
C THR A 903 48.36 -44.67 3.95
N GLU A 904 49.42 -44.31 4.69
CA GLU A 904 50.78 -44.36 4.16
C GLU A 904 51.09 -45.79 3.71
N VAL A 905 51.77 -45.95 2.56
CA VAL A 905 53.02 -46.75 2.42
C VAL A 905 53.63 -46.51 1.01
N HIS A 906 54.83 -45.91 1.03
CA HIS A 906 55.96 -46.02 0.09
C HIS A 906 55.95 -45.49 -1.38
N SER A 907 56.74 -44.41 -1.53
CA SER A 907 58.01 -44.38 -2.29
C SER A 907 58.03 -44.28 -3.83
N THR A 908 58.80 -43.27 -4.27
CA THR A 908 59.75 -43.22 -5.41
C THR A 908 59.26 -42.83 -6.82
N THR A 909 59.58 -41.58 -7.18
CA THR A 909 60.32 -41.09 -8.37
C THR A 909 59.88 -41.40 -9.82
N ASN A 910 59.77 -40.30 -10.57
CA ASN A 910 60.36 -40.00 -11.89
C ASN A 910 59.67 -40.40 -13.21
N VAL A 911 59.53 -39.37 -14.08
CA VAL A 911 60.04 -39.26 -15.47
C VAL A 911 59.08 -39.56 -16.65
N VAL A 912 58.76 -38.46 -17.37
CA VAL A 912 58.87 -38.23 -18.84
C VAL A 912 57.74 -38.66 -19.81
N ALA A 913 57.13 -37.59 -20.38
CA ALA A 913 56.96 -37.22 -21.80
C ALA A 913 56.13 -38.03 -22.82
N GLU A 914 55.43 -37.22 -23.64
CA GLU A 914 55.09 -37.37 -25.08
C GLU A 914 54.16 -38.54 -25.44
N GLU A 915 53.19 -38.43 -26.36
CA GLU A 915 53.27 -37.87 -27.71
C GLU A 915 51.85 -37.65 -28.29
N ARG A 916 51.77 -36.85 -29.35
CA ARG A 916 50.55 -36.46 -30.07
C ARG A 916 50.08 -37.51 -31.10
N ASN A 917 48.87 -37.25 -31.62
CA ASN A 917 48.41 -37.34 -33.03
C ASN A 917 47.32 -38.37 -33.42
N ASP A 918 46.18 -37.79 -33.79
CA ASP A 918 45.47 -37.82 -35.10
C ASP A 918 44.71 -39.05 -35.66
N ASN A 919 43.55 -38.67 -36.24
CA ASN A 919 42.77 -39.23 -37.36
C ASN A 919 41.71 -40.32 -37.06
N SER A 920 40.39 -40.05 -37.19
CA SER A 920 39.54 -39.95 -38.41
C SER A 920 39.28 -41.36 -39.03
N GLU A 921 38.11 -41.88 -39.45
CA GLU A 921 36.85 -41.40 -40.05
C GLU A 921 35.80 -42.56 -40.11
N ILE A 922 34.50 -42.23 -39.97
CA ILE A 922 33.34 -42.54 -40.85
C ILE A 922 32.74 -43.98 -41.04
N GLN A 923 31.38 -43.98 -41.14
CA GLN A 923 30.38 -44.87 -41.82
C GLN A 923 29.66 -45.93 -40.95
N SER A 924 28.39 -45.72 -40.55
CA SER A 924 27.08 -45.82 -41.26
C SER A 924 26.61 -47.25 -41.55
N ASP A 925 25.44 -47.64 -41.01
CA ASP A 925 24.31 -48.17 -41.79
C ASP A 925 23.09 -48.51 -40.89
N GLN A 926 21.93 -48.06 -41.35
CA GLN A 926 20.55 -48.41 -40.99
C GLN A 926 19.86 -48.71 -42.36
N PRO A 927 18.63 -49.30 -42.49
CA PRO A 927 17.70 -49.82 -41.50
C PRO A 927 16.81 -51.05 -41.95
N GLN A 928 15.88 -51.45 -41.05
CA GLN A 928 14.50 -51.98 -41.26
C GLN A 928 14.10 -53.49 -41.28
N ILE A 929 13.37 -53.90 -40.20
CA ILE A 929 11.99 -54.52 -40.08
C ILE A 929 11.71 -55.94 -40.71
N PRO A 930 10.63 -56.72 -40.38
CA PRO A 930 9.95 -57.21 -39.14
C PRO A 930 9.99 -58.77 -39.03
N THR A 931 9.54 -59.51 -38.00
CA THR A 931 8.12 -59.82 -37.64
C THR A 931 8.04 -61.04 -36.68
N ARG A 932 7.01 -61.02 -35.81
CA ARG A 932 6.11 -62.13 -35.39
C ARG A 932 6.33 -62.83 -34.02
N ALA A 933 5.31 -62.62 -33.19
CA ALA A 933 5.07 -63.07 -31.82
C ALA A 933 4.87 -64.58 -31.60
N LYS A 934 5.15 -65.06 -30.36
CA LYS A 934 4.14 -65.61 -29.41
C LYS A 934 4.75 -66.16 -28.10
N ARG A 935 4.00 -65.90 -27.01
CA ARG A 935 3.86 -66.66 -25.72
C ARG A 935 5.01 -66.53 -24.70
N SER A 936 4.84 -65.77 -23.61
CA SER A 936 4.02 -65.98 -22.38
C SER A 936 4.70 -66.85 -21.31
N ALA A 937 5.09 -66.23 -20.19
CA ALA A 937 5.25 -66.82 -18.85
C ALA A 937 5.32 -65.64 -17.85
N SER A 938 4.18 -65.29 -17.24
CA SER A 938 3.80 -65.62 -15.85
C SER A 938 4.51 -64.75 -14.82
N VAL A 939 3.89 -63.62 -14.51
CA VAL A 939 4.12 -62.87 -13.26
C VAL A 939 3.49 -63.71 -12.15
N GLU A 940 4.28 -64.07 -11.14
CA GLU A 940 3.74 -64.53 -9.85
C GLU A 940 2.98 -63.33 -9.24
N GLU A 941 1.65 -63.38 -9.26
CA GLU A 941 0.82 -62.51 -8.43
C GLU A 941 1.15 -62.84 -6.96
N LYS A 942 1.82 -61.92 -6.27
CA LYS A 942 1.85 -61.93 -4.80
C LYS A 942 0.41 -61.75 -4.31
N GLU A 943 -0.12 -62.71 -3.56
CA GLU A 943 -1.44 -62.59 -2.94
C GLU A 943 -1.46 -61.40 -1.97
N GLN A 944 -2.34 -60.42 -2.25
CA GLN A 944 -2.64 -59.31 -1.36
C GLN A 944 -3.43 -59.82 -0.15
N VAL A 945 -2.96 -59.52 1.07
CA VAL A 945 -3.58 -59.97 2.33
C VAL A 945 -4.39 -58.83 2.95
N VAL A 946 -5.70 -59.04 3.12
CA VAL A 946 -6.58 -58.16 3.89
C VAL A 946 -6.31 -58.37 5.38
N LEU A 947 -5.96 -57.31 6.10
CA LEU A 947 -5.53 -57.41 7.50
C LEU A 947 -6.67 -57.22 8.50
N LYS A 948 -7.46 -56.15 8.35
CA LYS A 948 -8.59 -55.82 9.23
C LYS A 948 -9.55 -54.80 8.62
N ASP A 949 -10.74 -54.70 9.19
CA ASP A 949 -11.74 -53.66 8.89
C ASP A 949 -11.36 -52.32 9.54
N THR A 950 -11.70 -51.20 8.90
CA THR A 950 -11.51 -49.85 9.46
C THR A 950 -12.75 -49.35 10.19
N ILE A 951 -12.58 -48.35 11.06
CA ILE A 951 -13.70 -47.53 11.59
C ILE A 951 -14.23 -46.51 10.56
N LEU A 952 -13.53 -46.35 9.43
CA LEU A 952 -13.94 -45.47 8.34
C LEU A 952 -15.08 -46.07 7.55
N LYS A 953 -16.05 -45.22 7.20
CA LYS A 953 -17.19 -45.56 6.35
C LYS A 953 -17.27 -44.59 5.18
N ILE A 954 -17.79 -45.08 4.06
CA ILE A 954 -18.11 -44.23 2.92
C ILE A 954 -19.59 -43.89 3.02
N GLU A 955 -19.90 -42.60 3.08
CA GLU A 955 -21.26 -42.11 3.15
C GLU A 955 -21.56 -41.15 1.99
N LYS A 956 -22.81 -41.20 1.52
CA LYS A 956 -23.32 -40.37 0.44
C LYS A 956 -23.58 -38.94 0.94
N SER A 957 -23.12 -37.92 0.20
CA SER A 957 -23.45 -36.52 0.48
C SER A 957 -24.92 -36.19 0.25
N TYR A 958 -25.44 -35.21 1.01
CA TYR A 958 -26.76 -34.63 0.76
C TYR A 958 -26.81 -33.84 -0.57
N ASP A 959 -25.74 -33.13 -0.89
CA ASP A 959 -25.63 -32.34 -2.12
C ASP A 959 -25.59 -33.24 -3.36
N ARG A 960 -26.25 -32.77 -4.43
CA ARG A 960 -26.38 -33.46 -5.71
C ARG A 960 -25.95 -32.53 -6.84
N ASP A 961 -25.05 -32.99 -7.69
CA ASP A 961 -24.64 -32.25 -8.87
C ASP A 961 -25.74 -32.20 -9.95
N VAL A 962 -25.49 -31.43 -11.01
CA VAL A 962 -26.41 -31.28 -12.15
C VAL A 962 -26.65 -32.59 -12.92
N GLU A 963 -25.80 -33.60 -12.76
CA GLU A 963 -25.91 -34.92 -13.40
C GLU A 963 -26.56 -35.97 -12.49
N GLY A 964 -26.97 -35.59 -11.28
CA GLY A 964 -27.59 -36.48 -10.29
C GLY A 964 -26.61 -37.32 -9.49
N LYS A 965 -25.30 -37.03 -9.53
CA LYS A 965 -24.28 -37.68 -8.71
C LYS A 965 -24.19 -37.02 -7.34
N HIS A 966 -23.85 -37.84 -6.36
CA HIS A 966 -23.56 -37.40 -5.00
C HIS A 966 -22.13 -37.80 -4.65
N LYS A 967 -21.45 -36.92 -3.91
CA LYS A 967 -20.07 -37.13 -3.44
C LYS A 967 -20.01 -38.29 -2.44
N ALA A 968 -18.90 -39.00 -2.46
CA ALA A 968 -18.62 -40.08 -1.51
C ALA A 968 -17.70 -39.57 -0.39
N ASN A 969 -18.29 -39.22 0.74
CA ASN A 969 -17.57 -38.75 1.92
C ASN A 969 -16.96 -39.94 2.69
N VAL A 970 -15.80 -39.73 3.30
CA VAL A 970 -15.19 -40.68 4.24
C VAL A 970 -15.40 -40.15 5.65
N ILE A 971 -16.10 -40.92 6.48
CA ILE A 971 -16.55 -40.52 7.82
C ILE A 971 -16.17 -41.55 8.89
N ILE A 972 -16.23 -41.18 10.17
CA ILE A 972 -16.17 -42.09 11.32
C ILE A 972 -17.55 -42.18 11.99
N ASP A 973 -18.02 -43.38 12.32
CA ASP A 973 -19.28 -43.53 13.06
C ASP A 973 -19.13 -43.06 14.51
N TYR A 974 -20.05 -42.19 14.95
CA TYR A 974 -20.20 -41.75 16.33
C TYR A 974 -20.13 -42.90 17.35
N ASN A 975 -20.80 -44.03 17.05
CA ASN A 975 -20.87 -45.16 17.97
C ASN A 975 -19.52 -45.88 18.12
N ASP A 976 -18.69 -45.86 17.07
CA ASP A 976 -17.36 -46.44 17.09
C ASP A 976 -16.41 -45.58 17.95
N VAL A 977 -16.52 -44.25 17.87
CA VAL A 977 -15.80 -43.30 18.75
C VAL A 977 -16.30 -43.40 20.19
N LYS A 978 -17.61 -43.52 20.39
CA LYS A 978 -18.23 -43.73 21.71
C LYS A 978 -17.78 -45.02 22.37
N ALA A 979 -17.70 -46.10 21.61
CA ALA A 979 -17.18 -47.38 22.09
C ALA A 979 -15.69 -47.27 22.46
N LEU A 980 -14.94 -46.37 21.82
CA LEU A 980 -13.57 -46.04 22.19
C LEU A 980 -13.51 -45.31 23.52
N TYR A 981 -14.27 -44.23 23.67
CA TYR A 981 -14.33 -43.41 24.88
C TYR A 981 -14.77 -44.23 26.11
N ASN A 982 -15.70 -45.16 25.91
CA ASN A 982 -16.16 -46.04 26.98
C ASN A 982 -15.12 -47.09 27.40
N ARG A 983 -14.16 -47.42 26.53
CA ARG A 983 -13.06 -48.36 26.81
C ARG A 983 -11.79 -47.67 27.31
N ALA A 984 -11.62 -46.37 27.05
CA ALA A 984 -10.51 -45.57 27.53
C ALA A 984 -10.64 -45.28 29.03
N GLU A 985 -9.51 -45.33 29.76
CA GLU A 985 -9.41 -45.04 31.19
C GLU A 985 -8.29 -44.01 31.44
N GLY A 986 -8.40 -43.20 32.50
CA GLY A 986 -7.36 -42.22 32.84
C GLY A 986 -7.23 -41.07 31.83
N ALA A 987 -6.00 -40.63 31.56
CA ALA A 987 -5.69 -39.50 30.67
C ALA A 987 -6.16 -39.74 29.22
N ASP A 988 -6.14 -40.99 28.75
CA ASP A 988 -6.58 -41.38 27.42
C ASP A 988 -8.05 -41.07 27.17
N LYS A 989 -8.87 -41.08 28.22
CA LYS A 989 -10.29 -40.78 28.11
C LYS A 989 -10.53 -39.32 27.72
N GLN A 990 -9.69 -38.40 28.20
CA GLN A 990 -9.76 -36.99 27.83
C GLN A 990 -9.31 -36.79 26.39
N SER A 991 -8.23 -37.43 25.95
CA SER A 991 -7.74 -37.33 24.57
C SER A 991 -8.73 -37.91 23.55
N VAL A 992 -9.43 -39.00 23.90
CA VAL A 992 -10.53 -39.52 23.07
C VAL A 992 -11.73 -38.56 23.07
N LEU A 993 -12.02 -37.86 24.19
CA LEU A 993 -13.07 -36.84 24.24
C LEU A 993 -12.72 -35.62 23.39
N ASP A 994 -11.48 -35.17 23.41
CA ASP A 994 -10.99 -34.01 22.67
C ASP A 994 -11.00 -34.30 21.16
N PHE A 995 -10.53 -35.49 20.76
CA PHE A 995 -10.65 -35.97 19.39
C PHE A 995 -12.12 -36.12 18.95
N TRP A 996 -12.99 -36.59 19.85
CA TRP A 996 -14.42 -36.68 19.56
C TRP A 996 -15.08 -35.31 19.39
N ASN A 997 -14.72 -34.32 20.22
CA ASN A 997 -15.23 -32.96 20.08
C ASN A 997 -14.78 -32.33 18.74
N LYS A 998 -13.53 -32.57 18.31
CA LYS A 998 -13.02 -32.16 16.99
C LYS A 998 -13.72 -32.90 15.83
N LEU A 999 -14.08 -34.17 16.02
CA LEU A 999 -14.89 -34.91 15.03
C LEU A 999 -16.32 -34.34 14.95
N HIS A 1000 -16.88 -33.90 16.08
CA HIS A 1000 -18.24 -33.35 16.09
C HIS A 1000 -18.33 -32.03 15.32
N THR A 1001 -17.33 -31.15 15.41
CA THR A 1001 -17.30 -29.88 14.66
C THR A 1001 -17.16 -30.06 13.15
N SER A 1002 -16.73 -31.24 12.68
CA SER A 1002 -16.62 -31.59 11.26
C SER A 1002 -17.72 -32.55 10.77
N ASP A 1003 -18.80 -32.73 11.54
CA ASP A 1003 -19.84 -33.72 11.29
C ASP A 1003 -19.29 -35.13 11.02
N TYR A 1004 -18.20 -35.50 11.71
CA TYR A 1004 -17.48 -36.77 11.62
C TYR A 1004 -16.83 -37.04 10.25
N LYS A 1005 -16.73 -36.02 9.40
CA LYS A 1005 -16.14 -36.12 8.06
C LYS A 1005 -14.63 -35.94 8.09
N ILE A 1006 -13.92 -36.97 7.64
CA ILE A 1006 -12.46 -36.92 7.48
C ILE A 1006 -12.08 -36.30 6.14
N GLY A 1007 -12.87 -36.52 5.09
CA GLY A 1007 -12.59 -36.04 3.74
C GLY A 1007 -13.56 -36.64 2.74
N ALA A 1008 -13.21 -36.62 1.46
CA ALA A 1008 -14.01 -37.25 0.41
C ALA A 1008 -13.16 -38.04 -0.59
N LEU A 1009 -13.77 -39.02 -1.25
CA LEU A 1009 -13.13 -39.70 -2.36
C LEU A 1009 -13.23 -38.84 -3.64
N PRO A 1010 -12.22 -38.92 -4.53
CA PRO A 1010 -12.24 -38.19 -5.81
C PRO A 1010 -13.49 -38.50 -6.63
N GLU A 1011 -14.27 -37.47 -6.96
CA GLU A 1011 -15.60 -37.61 -7.58
C GLU A 1011 -15.53 -38.09 -9.03
N ASP A 1012 -14.42 -37.87 -9.72
CA ASP A 1012 -14.13 -38.40 -11.05
C ASP A 1012 -14.02 -39.93 -11.04
N LYS A 1013 -13.61 -40.50 -9.91
CA LYS A 1013 -13.41 -41.94 -9.73
C LYS A 1013 -14.51 -42.62 -8.90
N TYR A 1014 -15.03 -41.96 -7.86
CA TYR A 1014 -15.94 -42.53 -6.87
C TYR A 1014 -17.15 -41.62 -6.62
N TYR A 1015 -18.36 -42.12 -6.84
CA TYR A 1015 -19.57 -41.34 -6.53
C TYR A 1015 -20.80 -42.24 -6.31
N PHE A 1016 -21.85 -41.67 -5.71
CA PHE A 1016 -23.15 -42.30 -5.60
C PHE A 1016 -24.11 -41.79 -6.68
N LYS A 1017 -24.81 -42.70 -7.35
CA LYS A 1017 -25.87 -42.35 -8.31
C LYS A 1017 -26.94 -43.45 -8.34
N ASP A 1018 -28.20 -43.06 -8.38
CA ASP A 1018 -29.36 -43.97 -8.45
C ASP A 1018 -29.39 -45.07 -7.36
N GLY A 1019 -28.98 -44.71 -6.13
CA GLY A 1019 -28.95 -45.63 -4.97
C GLY A 1019 -27.83 -46.68 -5.02
N LYS A 1020 -26.76 -46.39 -5.76
CA LYS A 1020 -25.60 -47.28 -5.92
C LYS A 1020 -24.31 -46.50 -5.76
N PHE A 1021 -23.27 -47.18 -5.28
CA PHE A 1021 -21.89 -46.68 -5.27
C PHE A 1021 -21.18 -47.12 -6.55
N LEU A 1022 -20.61 -46.17 -7.28
CA LEU A 1022 -19.96 -46.40 -8.56
C LEU A 1022 -18.47 -46.10 -8.47
N ILE A 1023 -17.67 -46.96 -9.09
CA ILE A 1023 -16.22 -46.81 -9.22
C ILE A 1023 -15.86 -46.83 -10.70
N HIS A 1024 -15.24 -45.77 -11.20
CA HIS A 1024 -14.63 -45.74 -12.53
C HIS A 1024 -13.19 -46.20 -12.44
N ASP A 1025 -12.93 -47.42 -12.89
CA ASP A 1025 -11.56 -47.92 -12.99
C ASP A 1025 -10.93 -47.39 -14.29
N SER A 1026 -10.03 -46.42 -14.15
CA SER A 1026 -9.28 -45.79 -15.24
C SER A 1026 -8.41 -46.78 -16.02
N ASP A 1027 -7.89 -47.80 -15.34
CA ASP A 1027 -6.91 -48.72 -15.91
C ASP A 1027 -7.59 -49.80 -16.75
N THR A 1028 -8.81 -50.20 -16.37
CA THR A 1028 -9.58 -51.22 -17.11
C THR A 1028 -10.73 -50.65 -17.95
N LYS A 1029 -10.99 -49.34 -17.89
CA LYS A 1029 -12.14 -48.64 -18.51
C LYS A 1029 -13.48 -49.31 -18.22
N LYS A 1030 -13.63 -49.86 -17.00
CA LYS A 1030 -14.86 -50.53 -16.55
C LYS A 1030 -15.50 -49.75 -15.42
N LEU A 1031 -16.82 -49.66 -15.49
CA LEU A 1031 -17.65 -49.13 -14.42
C LEU A 1031 -18.04 -50.26 -13.48
N ILE A 1032 -17.58 -50.18 -12.23
CA ILE A 1032 -17.95 -51.13 -11.18
C ILE A 1032 -19.11 -50.52 -10.40
N VAL A 1033 -20.18 -51.29 -10.24
CA VAL A 1033 -21.42 -50.82 -9.61
C VAL A 1033 -21.73 -51.69 -8.40
N LEU A 1034 -21.79 -51.06 -7.22
CA LEU A 1034 -22.01 -51.71 -5.94
C LEU A 1034 -23.28 -51.17 -5.27
N PRO A 1035 -24.00 -51.99 -4.48
CA PRO A 1035 -25.05 -51.49 -3.60
C PRO A 1035 -24.46 -50.50 -2.59
N GLU A 1036 -25.18 -49.40 -2.33
CA GLU A 1036 -24.76 -48.32 -1.44
C GLU A 1036 -24.44 -48.79 0.00
N ASP A 1037 -25.12 -49.82 0.48
CA ASP A 1037 -24.98 -50.41 1.83
C ASP A 1037 -23.96 -51.56 1.92
N LYS A 1038 -23.27 -51.91 0.82
CA LYS A 1038 -22.35 -53.08 0.76
C LYS A 1038 -20.93 -52.70 0.39
N VAL A 1039 -20.47 -51.56 0.89
CA VAL A 1039 -19.13 -51.03 0.66
C VAL A 1039 -18.45 -50.82 2.01
N SER A 1040 -17.25 -51.36 2.18
CA SER A 1040 -16.45 -51.16 3.40
C SER A 1040 -15.01 -50.84 3.06
N ILE A 1041 -14.40 -49.97 3.86
CA ILE A 1041 -12.99 -49.64 3.77
C ILE A 1041 -12.22 -50.65 4.64
N LYS A 1042 -11.14 -51.19 4.07
CA LYS A 1042 -10.26 -52.15 4.73
C LYS A 1042 -8.81 -51.72 4.58
N ILE A 1043 -7.97 -52.18 5.50
CA ILE A 1043 -6.53 -52.01 5.38
C ILE A 1043 -5.93 -53.25 4.72
N MET A 1044 -5.13 -53.03 3.69
CA MET A 1044 -4.38 -54.05 2.98
C MET A 1044 -2.88 -53.90 3.24
N LYS A 1045 -2.19 -55.03 3.33
CA LYS A 1045 -0.73 -55.07 3.27
C LYS A 1045 -0.28 -55.41 1.86
N ASP A 1046 0.63 -54.61 1.31
CA ASP A 1046 1.38 -54.94 0.10
C ASP A 1046 2.88 -54.80 0.39
N GLY A 1047 3.54 -55.93 0.62
CA GLY A 1047 4.91 -55.97 1.12
C GLY A 1047 5.03 -55.31 2.50
N ASP A 1048 5.85 -54.26 2.60
CA ASP A 1048 6.06 -53.47 3.83
C ASP A 1048 5.19 -52.20 3.90
N SER A 1049 4.31 -52.00 2.91
CA SER A 1049 3.40 -50.85 2.81
C SER A 1049 1.96 -51.22 3.17
N TYR A 1050 1.23 -50.26 3.73
CA TYR A 1050 -0.19 -50.39 4.07
C TYR A 1050 -1.01 -49.42 3.23
N SER A 1051 -2.12 -49.88 2.66
CA SER A 1051 -3.03 -49.05 1.86
C SER A 1051 -4.48 -49.28 2.25
N LEU A 1052 -5.34 -48.29 2.01
CA LEU A 1052 -6.77 -48.48 2.14
C LEU A 1052 -7.35 -49.03 0.84
N ALA A 1053 -8.33 -49.90 1.00
CA ALA A 1053 -9.03 -50.48 -0.12
C ALA A 1053 -10.53 -50.57 0.14
N ILE A 1054 -11.29 -50.42 -0.93
CA ILE A 1054 -12.72 -50.62 -0.96
C ILE A 1054 -12.99 -52.09 -1.21
N SER A 1055 -13.80 -52.70 -0.35
CA SER A 1055 -14.27 -54.08 -0.51
C SER A 1055 -15.79 -54.14 -0.56
N ASN A 1056 -16.33 -55.14 -1.28
CA ASN A 1056 -17.78 -55.38 -1.28
C ASN A 1056 -18.25 -56.06 0.01
N GLY A 1057 -19.56 -56.19 0.16
CA GLY A 1057 -20.20 -56.91 1.27
C GLY A 1057 -19.84 -58.39 1.45
N ASN A 1058 -19.00 -58.99 0.58
CA ASN A 1058 -18.43 -60.33 0.78
C ASN A 1058 -16.95 -60.27 1.24
N GLY A 1059 -16.42 -59.08 1.52
CA GLY A 1059 -15.04 -58.84 1.96
C GLY A 1059 -13.99 -58.91 0.86
N LYS A 1060 -14.39 -59.09 -0.41
CA LYS A 1060 -13.46 -59.07 -1.55
C LYS A 1060 -13.09 -57.63 -1.88
N VAL A 1061 -11.79 -57.36 -1.97
CA VAL A 1061 -11.24 -56.06 -2.40
C VAL A 1061 -11.56 -55.81 -3.88
N ILE A 1062 -11.97 -54.58 -4.17
CA ILE A 1062 -12.45 -54.15 -5.49
C ILE A 1062 -11.65 -52.98 -6.03
N SER A 1063 -11.21 -52.07 -5.17
CA SER A 1063 -10.42 -50.90 -5.58
C SER A 1063 -9.49 -50.47 -4.45
N SER A 1064 -8.29 -50.01 -4.75
CA SER A 1064 -7.43 -49.30 -3.79
C SER A 1064 -7.81 -47.82 -3.74
N ILE A 1065 -7.77 -47.24 -2.55
CA ILE A 1065 -7.96 -45.81 -2.33
C ILE A 1065 -6.57 -45.16 -2.38
N SER A 1066 -6.29 -44.49 -3.50
CA SER A 1066 -5.00 -43.84 -3.75
C SER A 1066 -4.94 -42.41 -3.20
N LYS A 1067 -6.09 -41.78 -2.93
CA LYS A 1067 -6.18 -40.40 -2.44
C LYS A 1067 -7.54 -40.17 -1.76
N ILE A 1068 -7.55 -39.35 -0.71
CA ILE A 1068 -8.74 -38.71 -0.13
C ILE A 1068 -8.58 -37.21 -0.38
N ASP A 1069 -9.55 -36.58 -1.04
CA ASP A 1069 -9.57 -35.16 -1.32
C ASP A 1069 -10.10 -34.36 -0.13
N ASN A 1070 -9.51 -33.19 0.06
CA ASN A 1070 -9.78 -32.25 1.15
C ASN A 1070 -9.82 -32.96 2.51
N PRO A 1071 -8.76 -33.71 2.88
CA PRO A 1071 -8.73 -34.33 4.19
C PRO A 1071 -8.68 -33.21 5.24
N ASN A 1072 -9.42 -33.39 6.33
CA ASN A 1072 -9.44 -32.46 7.43
C ASN A 1072 -8.11 -32.59 8.20
N TYR A 1073 -7.14 -31.76 7.83
CA TYR A 1073 -5.78 -31.82 8.37
C TYR A 1073 -5.72 -31.42 9.85
N GLU A 1074 -6.66 -30.63 10.37
CA GLU A 1074 -6.76 -30.29 11.81
C GLU A 1074 -7.11 -31.50 12.69
N LEU A 1075 -7.79 -32.51 12.13
CA LEU A 1075 -8.00 -33.80 12.80
C LEU A 1075 -6.74 -34.69 12.77
N LEU A 1076 -5.76 -34.37 11.92
CA LEU A 1076 -4.59 -35.21 11.63
C LEU A 1076 -3.25 -34.60 12.11
N SER A 1077 -3.22 -33.33 12.50
CA SER A 1077 -2.00 -32.57 12.79
C SER A 1077 -1.56 -32.54 14.26
N ASP A 1078 -2.41 -32.91 15.23
CA ASP A 1078 -2.09 -32.83 16.67
C ASP A 1078 -1.72 -34.20 17.27
N SER A 1079 -0.42 -34.52 17.29
CA SER A 1079 0.13 -35.63 18.10
C SER A 1079 1.11 -35.16 19.19
N SER A 1080 1.13 -33.87 19.50
CA SER A 1080 2.14 -33.23 20.36
C SER A 1080 1.76 -33.12 21.86
N HIS A 1081 0.55 -33.49 22.28
CA HIS A 1081 0.10 -33.30 23.67
C HIS A 1081 -0.01 -34.61 24.46
N PHE A 1082 1.13 -35.24 24.77
CA PHE A 1082 1.26 -36.17 25.90
C PHE A 1082 2.66 -36.04 26.52
N SER A 1083 2.79 -35.29 27.61
CA SER A 1083 4.01 -35.23 28.42
C SER A 1083 3.80 -36.00 29.73
N LEU A 1084 4.69 -36.94 30.02
CA LEU A 1084 4.87 -37.49 31.36
C LEU A 1084 6.37 -37.60 31.65
N GLU A 1085 6.85 -36.66 32.44
CA GLU A 1085 8.14 -36.72 33.12
C GLU A 1085 8.13 -37.89 34.12
N THR A 1086 9.06 -38.84 33.99
CA THR A 1086 10.07 -39.17 35.02
C THR A 1086 10.84 -40.47 34.71
N GLN A 1087 12.15 -40.41 34.96
CA GLN A 1087 13.13 -41.48 35.24
C GLN A 1087 14.01 -42.09 34.12
N ASP A 1088 15.24 -41.57 34.08
CA ASP A 1088 16.56 -42.23 34.05
C ASP A 1088 16.94 -43.24 32.94
N ASN A 1089 17.78 -42.74 32.03
CA ASN A 1089 18.96 -43.37 31.40
C ASN A 1089 18.87 -44.86 31.01
N PHE A 1090 18.49 -45.12 29.76
CA PHE A 1090 19.05 -46.18 28.93
C PHE A 1090 19.00 -45.78 27.44
N GLU A 1091 20.15 -45.75 26.77
CA GLU A 1091 20.25 -45.84 25.30
C GLU A 1091 19.76 -47.24 24.86
N LEU A 1092 18.63 -47.30 24.16
CA LEU A 1092 18.17 -48.46 23.39
C LEU A 1092 17.06 -48.03 22.41
N LEU A 1093 17.34 -48.20 21.12
CA LEU A 1093 16.41 -48.48 20.01
C LEU A 1093 14.92 -48.17 20.30
N ASP A 1094 14.48 -47.03 19.80
CA ASP A 1094 13.10 -46.56 19.81
C ASP A 1094 12.13 -47.56 19.15
N GLN A 1095 11.27 -48.15 19.97
CA GLN A 1095 9.95 -48.66 19.59
C GLN A 1095 8.91 -48.24 20.65
N HIS A 1096 8.11 -47.25 20.29
CA HIS A 1096 6.65 -47.33 20.21
C HIS A 1096 5.85 -48.03 21.34
N HIS A 1097 4.95 -47.31 22.06
CA HIS A 1097 3.82 -48.03 22.70
C HIS A 1097 2.40 -47.43 22.73
N GLU A 1098 2.12 -46.13 22.86
CA GLU A 1098 0.71 -45.74 23.18
C GLU A 1098 -0.12 -45.09 22.05
N TYR A 1099 0.46 -44.90 20.85
CA TYR A 1099 -0.30 -44.57 19.63
C TYR A 1099 -0.05 -45.56 18.47
N ASN A 1100 0.92 -46.47 18.65
CA ASN A 1100 1.27 -47.49 17.65
C ASN A 1100 0.26 -48.64 17.60
N LEU A 1101 -0.54 -48.86 18.64
CA LEU A 1101 -1.60 -49.88 18.61
C LEU A 1101 -2.88 -49.45 17.86
N TYR A 1102 -3.11 -48.15 17.63
CA TYR A 1102 -4.25 -47.69 16.81
C TYR A 1102 -3.86 -47.45 15.34
N LEU A 1103 -2.58 -47.12 15.08
CA LEU A 1103 -2.05 -46.76 13.76
C LEU A 1103 -1.10 -47.75 13.09
N GLU A 1104 -0.69 -48.86 13.73
CA GLU A 1104 0.05 -49.93 13.03
C GLU A 1104 -0.75 -50.60 11.91
N ASN A 1105 -1.94 -50.08 11.55
CA ASN A 1105 -2.57 -50.36 10.28
C ASN A 1105 -3.41 -49.17 9.75
N GLY A 1106 -2.80 -48.02 9.42
CA GLY A 1106 -3.29 -47.25 8.26
C GLY A 1106 -3.75 -45.80 8.43
N PHE A 1107 -2.97 -44.93 9.06
CA PHE A 1107 -3.07 -43.48 8.76
C PHE A 1107 -1.70 -42.77 8.66
N VAL A 1108 -0.68 -43.16 9.43
CA VAL A 1108 0.63 -42.45 9.41
C VAL A 1108 1.45 -42.72 8.15
N LYS A 1109 1.36 -43.91 7.54
CA LYS A 1109 1.98 -44.19 6.23
C LYS A 1109 1.06 -43.91 5.03
N MET A 1110 -0.09 -43.27 5.24
CA MET A 1110 -1.09 -43.11 4.17
C MET A 1110 -0.81 -41.91 3.25
N PHE A 1111 0.13 -41.04 3.63
CA PHE A 1111 0.46 -39.81 2.90
C PHE A 1111 1.95 -39.64 2.59
N ASP A 1112 2.77 -40.66 2.86
CA ASP A 1112 4.21 -40.61 2.59
C ASP A 1112 4.57 -41.52 1.41
N CYS A 1113 4.53 -40.94 0.22
CA CYS A 1113 5.19 -41.41 -1.00
C CYS A 1113 5.83 -40.19 -1.67
N ALA A 1114 6.83 -39.59 -1.01
CA ALA A 1114 7.79 -38.78 -1.72
C ALA A 1114 8.91 -39.68 -2.26
N SER A 1115 9.14 -39.53 -3.58
CA SER A 1115 10.37 -39.78 -4.34
C SER A 1115 11.01 -41.17 -4.36
N ASP A 1116 11.31 -41.64 -5.58
CA ASP A 1116 12.35 -42.64 -5.83
C ASP A 1116 13.68 -42.19 -5.18
N HIS A 1117 13.98 -42.86 -4.07
CA HIS A 1117 15.26 -43.34 -3.52
C HIS A 1117 16.56 -42.98 -4.28
N VAL A 1118 17.71 -42.79 -3.63
CA VAL A 1118 18.48 -43.72 -2.76
C VAL A 1118 19.61 -42.86 -2.12
N TYR A 1119 19.67 -42.69 -0.77
CA TYR A 1119 20.49 -43.45 0.21
C TYR A 1119 22.03 -43.23 0.07
N HIS A 1120 22.90 -43.16 1.09
CA HIS A 1120 23.07 -43.76 2.44
C HIS A 1120 24.11 -42.88 3.18
N ASP A 1121 23.91 -42.41 4.42
CA ASP A 1121 24.02 -43.07 5.74
C ASP A 1121 25.33 -42.79 6.53
N HIS A 1122 25.11 -42.55 7.83
CA HIS A 1122 25.96 -42.79 9.00
C HIS A 1122 26.99 -41.75 9.53
N ASN A 1123 26.56 -41.17 10.66
CA ASN A 1123 27.18 -41.20 11.99
C ASN A 1123 28.24 -40.14 12.41
N SER A 1124 27.75 -39.35 13.37
CA SER A 1124 28.29 -39.13 14.72
C SER A 1124 29.49 -38.21 14.94
N ALA A 1125 29.21 -37.19 15.77
CA ALA A 1125 30.06 -36.56 16.78
C ALA A 1125 31.20 -35.64 16.29
N TYR A 1126 31.00 -34.33 16.45
CA TYR A 1126 31.70 -33.46 17.42
C TYR A 1126 31.57 -31.99 17.01
N ILE A 1127 31.14 -31.17 17.97
CA ILE A 1127 31.08 -29.68 18.01
C ILE A 1127 29.90 -29.06 17.26
#